data_AF-A0A7W3P627-F1
#
_entry.id   AF-A0A7W3P627-F1
#
_cell.length_a   1.000
_cell.length_b   1.000
_cell.length_c   1.000
_cell.angle_alpha   90.00
_cell.angle_beta   90.00
_cell.angle_gamma   90.00
#
_symmetry.space_group_name_H-M   'P 1'
#
loop_
_entity.id
_entity.type
_entity.pdbx_description
1 polymer ?
#
loop_
_entity_poly.entity_id
_entity_poly.type
_entity_poly.pdbx_seq_one_letter_code
_entity_poly.pdbx_strand_id
1 'polypeptide(L)'
;MTTVSGSSVEEICAFIAAFAVKCDDEGDDGVLSRLVFVEDPTTWRGLLRAPHPEILVPLDPSFADDVGSGNIHAVLVPTDGQGGDISLGPVDSQAVAESLRTSGVSDLRRSEQLGKLARRSLSAFRRRIASKPALHQPRWAKGAVHRDVKGFLLAGRWNDASDGDRSQLKFLTGLSDDGLHNRVSDLALADDPFITGLGSTWSLVSPVDAWLLLKSSLQEEDFKRFETVAVTVLGEGDPTLDIDPGERWWRTSISGTGKKYSPQLTRGLARSLALLGTLGNDDVGTVHSGADWASSIVRTLLAAANSDESGRGWASIAGQLPLLAEAAPGAFLDAVEEALIGNAVVARAFFSDGPDSHPLTTSSMHTHVLWGLETTAWSSEYFSQSVDLLCKLDLVDPGGQQANRPANSLLNILRPWHPDTAASPGSRLMVFDNIRKNYPDRAWKLGLALLPEAHGSVHFPTRSPEYREWKPDKTSVPAAEYWGFIAEVLNRCIQDAGNDWDRWAEIFDRYANLAPSDREKIRASFQGQIPNLTSGSDRAKLWSHVRKVIADHREFPEAAWSLPEEEIVKLDDLIEKLAPPEPHAQHEWLFQDWSPHLEGARILDNYDTYEALLEQKREEAIASIVDSEGLTQISQLVSNVRVPEAVGWSLGGARPIFDDELLESLKLSASAAERQLAERYFARRFVDEGWDWLEGLLTKRPELSAYQRALLLLLSRDFPRSADTAEQDAEVAKVFWSHFSPPTAWGITLFSLNVPRLG
;
A
#
# COMPACT_ATOMS: atom_id res chain seq x y z
N MET A 1 8.65 -49.19 -33.58
CA MET A 1 8.05 -47.89 -33.93
C MET A 1 7.25 -47.44 -32.74
N THR A 2 7.35 -46.17 -32.38
CA THR A 2 6.67 -45.55 -31.24
C THR A 2 6.12 -44.22 -31.71
N THR A 3 4.85 -43.99 -31.49
CA THR A 3 4.17 -42.74 -31.81
C THR A 3 4.30 -41.78 -30.61
N VAL A 4 4.65 -40.53 -30.88
CA VAL A 4 4.77 -39.48 -29.88
C VAL A 4 3.77 -38.39 -30.23
N SER A 5 2.76 -38.21 -29.40
CA SER A 5 1.73 -37.19 -29.60
C SER A 5 2.00 -35.94 -28.77
N GLY A 6 1.71 -34.76 -29.33
CA GLY A 6 1.95 -33.46 -28.68
C GLY A 6 1.22 -32.33 -29.41
N SER A 7 1.43 -31.08 -29.00
CA SER A 7 0.69 -29.94 -29.56
C SER A 7 1.10 -29.56 -30.99
N SER A 8 2.32 -29.92 -31.41
CA SER A 8 2.80 -29.77 -32.79
C SER A 8 3.97 -30.72 -33.09
N VAL A 9 4.21 -31.01 -34.36
CA VAL A 9 5.38 -31.81 -34.80
C VAL A 9 6.69 -31.16 -34.35
N GLU A 10 6.78 -29.82 -34.41
CA GLU A 10 7.98 -29.08 -34.02
C GLU A 10 8.27 -29.18 -32.51
N GLU A 11 7.23 -29.15 -31.68
CA GLU A 11 7.34 -29.37 -30.24
C GLU A 11 7.83 -30.79 -29.91
N ILE A 12 7.26 -31.80 -30.58
CA ILE A 12 7.66 -33.20 -30.39
C ILE A 12 9.13 -33.38 -30.78
N CYS A 13 9.55 -32.80 -31.90
CA CYS A 13 10.94 -32.86 -32.33
C CYS A 13 11.89 -32.14 -31.35
N ALA A 14 11.49 -30.98 -30.83
CA ALA A 14 12.24 -30.25 -29.81
C ALA A 14 12.37 -31.07 -28.51
N PHE A 15 11.31 -31.77 -28.10
CA PHE A 15 11.36 -32.67 -26.94
C PHE A 15 12.32 -33.83 -27.16
N ILE A 16 12.26 -34.51 -28.31
CA ILE A 16 13.17 -35.63 -28.62
C ILE A 16 14.62 -35.16 -28.65
N ALA A 17 14.89 -34.00 -29.27
CA ALA A 17 16.23 -33.41 -29.29
C ALA A 17 16.71 -33.03 -27.88
N ALA A 18 15.86 -32.39 -27.07
CA ALA A 18 16.20 -32.02 -25.70
C ALA A 18 16.48 -33.25 -24.82
N PHE A 19 15.73 -34.34 -25.01
CA PHE A 19 15.98 -35.61 -24.33
C PHE A 19 17.35 -36.19 -24.71
N ALA A 20 17.69 -36.20 -26.01
CA ALA A 20 18.98 -36.69 -26.47
C ALA A 20 20.15 -35.87 -25.93
N VAL A 21 20.03 -34.53 -25.90
CA VAL A 21 21.03 -33.65 -25.28
C VAL A 21 21.17 -33.92 -23.79
N LYS A 22 20.04 -34.13 -23.09
CA LYS A 22 20.08 -34.46 -21.66
C LYS A 22 20.80 -35.78 -21.38
N CYS A 23 20.60 -36.80 -22.23
CA CYS A 23 21.33 -38.07 -22.12
C CYS A 23 22.84 -37.87 -22.28
N ASP A 24 23.25 -37.05 -23.25
CA ASP A 24 24.67 -36.70 -23.48
C ASP A 24 25.27 -35.98 -22.25
N ASP A 25 24.56 -35.00 -21.70
CA ASP A 25 24.95 -34.29 -20.47
C ASP A 25 25.07 -35.24 -19.25
N GLU A 26 24.27 -36.31 -19.20
CA GLU A 26 24.32 -37.36 -18.17
C GLU A 26 25.37 -38.45 -18.47
N GLY A 27 26.07 -38.37 -19.60
CA GLY A 27 27.19 -39.24 -19.99
C GLY A 27 26.83 -40.39 -20.95
N ASP A 28 25.63 -40.39 -21.55
CA ASP A 28 25.20 -41.33 -22.60
C ASP A 28 25.07 -40.62 -23.96
N ASP A 29 26.19 -40.55 -24.69
CA ASP A 29 26.28 -39.93 -26.03
C ASP A 29 25.63 -40.77 -27.14
N GLY A 30 25.25 -42.01 -26.83
CA GLY A 30 24.73 -42.99 -27.78
C GLY A 30 23.38 -42.59 -28.37
N VAL A 31 22.55 -41.85 -27.62
CA VAL A 31 21.24 -41.38 -28.09
C VAL A 31 21.41 -40.23 -29.08
N LEU A 32 22.22 -39.23 -28.72
CA LEU A 32 22.42 -38.02 -29.54
C LEU A 32 23.15 -38.33 -30.85
N SER A 33 24.18 -39.19 -30.81
CA SER A 33 24.97 -39.57 -31.98
C SER A 33 24.19 -40.36 -33.05
N ARG A 34 23.08 -41.00 -32.67
CA ARG A 34 22.24 -41.86 -33.53
C ARG A 34 20.90 -41.22 -33.90
N LEU A 35 20.61 -40.02 -33.39
CA LEU A 35 19.33 -39.33 -33.63
C LEU A 35 19.36 -38.59 -34.97
N VAL A 36 18.42 -38.92 -35.86
CA VAL A 36 18.30 -38.30 -37.19
C VAL A 36 16.86 -37.86 -37.45
N PHE A 37 16.67 -36.56 -37.66
CA PHE A 37 15.42 -35.97 -38.16
C PHE A 37 15.42 -35.99 -39.69
N VAL A 38 14.33 -36.46 -40.30
CA VAL A 38 14.27 -36.70 -41.74
C VAL A 38 13.11 -35.93 -42.37
N GLU A 39 13.46 -35.04 -43.30
CA GLU A 39 12.51 -34.17 -44.02
C GLU A 39 12.14 -34.70 -45.41
N ASP A 40 12.99 -35.53 -46.00
CA ASP A 40 12.86 -35.97 -47.40
C ASP A 40 12.54 -37.48 -47.50
N PRO A 41 11.50 -37.89 -48.26
CA PRO A 41 11.13 -39.30 -48.42
C PRO A 41 12.22 -40.18 -49.04
N THR A 42 13.09 -39.62 -49.89
CA THR A 42 14.17 -40.40 -50.54
C THR A 42 15.24 -40.77 -49.53
N THR A 43 15.64 -39.80 -48.71
CA THR A 43 16.58 -39.94 -47.60
C THR A 43 16.03 -40.92 -46.56
N TRP A 44 14.74 -40.82 -46.24
CA TRP A 44 14.04 -41.76 -45.34
C TRP A 44 14.20 -43.22 -45.78
N ARG A 45 13.86 -43.54 -47.03
CA ARG A 45 13.99 -44.89 -47.57
C ARG A 45 15.44 -45.38 -47.67
N GLY A 46 16.39 -44.46 -47.84
CA GLY A 46 17.82 -44.75 -47.79
C GLY A 46 18.27 -45.16 -46.39
N LEU A 47 17.89 -44.38 -45.37
CA LEU A 47 18.23 -44.62 -43.97
C LEU A 47 17.63 -45.92 -43.43
N LEU A 48 16.41 -46.29 -43.84
CA LEU A 48 15.79 -47.58 -43.50
C LEU A 48 16.57 -48.81 -44.00
N ARG A 49 17.53 -48.64 -44.91
CA ARG A 49 18.41 -49.71 -45.42
C ARG A 49 19.81 -49.68 -44.80
N ALA A 50 20.09 -48.75 -43.89
CA ALA A 50 21.40 -48.62 -43.29
C ALA A 50 21.72 -49.86 -42.42
N PRO A 51 22.97 -50.33 -42.40
CA PRO A 51 23.35 -51.55 -41.68
C PRO A 51 23.47 -51.36 -40.16
N HIS A 52 23.38 -50.12 -39.67
CA HIS A 52 23.51 -49.79 -38.24
C HIS A 52 22.20 -49.23 -37.70
N PRO A 53 21.81 -49.60 -36.47
CA PRO A 53 20.54 -49.17 -35.88
C PRO A 53 20.62 -47.67 -35.53
N GLU A 54 19.69 -46.89 -36.06
CA GLU A 54 19.59 -45.44 -35.83
C GLU A 54 18.29 -45.11 -35.08
N ILE A 55 18.19 -43.91 -34.52
CA ILE A 55 16.95 -43.35 -33.98
C ILE A 55 16.40 -42.37 -35.02
N LEU A 56 15.37 -42.78 -35.75
CA LEU A 56 14.84 -42.04 -36.89
C LEU A 56 13.53 -41.34 -36.52
N VAL A 57 13.46 -40.04 -36.82
CA VAL A 57 12.26 -39.21 -36.60
C VAL A 57 11.84 -38.58 -37.92
N PRO A 58 10.71 -39.00 -38.52
CA PRO A 58 10.21 -38.36 -39.73
C PRO A 58 9.51 -37.03 -39.38
N LEU A 59 9.81 -35.95 -40.12
CA LEU A 59 9.09 -34.68 -39.96
C LEU A 59 7.72 -34.67 -40.63
N ASP A 60 7.47 -35.61 -41.55
CA ASP A 60 6.16 -35.92 -42.10
C ASP A 60 5.71 -37.30 -41.59
N PRO A 61 4.63 -37.40 -40.79
CA PRO A 61 4.18 -38.65 -40.21
C PRO A 61 3.85 -39.73 -41.25
N SER A 62 3.50 -39.34 -42.49
CA SER A 62 3.20 -40.29 -43.58
C SER A 62 4.38 -41.18 -43.96
N PHE A 63 5.62 -40.80 -43.61
CA PHE A 63 6.80 -41.62 -43.88
C PHE A 63 6.81 -42.92 -43.07
N ALA A 64 6.06 -42.97 -41.97
CA ALA A 64 5.92 -44.16 -41.15
C ALA A 64 5.34 -45.36 -41.93
N ASP A 65 4.57 -45.12 -43.00
CA ASP A 65 3.99 -46.17 -43.85
C ASP A 65 5.06 -47.01 -44.58
N ASP A 66 6.25 -46.45 -44.81
CA ASP A 66 7.37 -47.13 -45.46
C ASP A 66 8.12 -48.11 -44.51
N VAL A 67 7.77 -48.15 -43.22
CA VAL A 67 8.46 -48.96 -42.20
C VAL A 67 7.98 -50.41 -42.24
N GLY A 68 8.80 -51.30 -42.82
CA GLY A 68 8.53 -52.74 -42.89
C GLY A 68 8.76 -53.49 -41.55
N SER A 69 8.20 -54.70 -41.47
CA SER A 69 8.44 -55.63 -40.35
C SER A 69 9.90 -56.11 -40.35
N GLY A 70 10.57 -56.05 -39.18
CA GLY A 70 11.98 -56.45 -39.02
C GLY A 70 13.01 -55.32 -39.15
N ASN A 71 12.56 -54.06 -39.19
CA ASN A 71 13.39 -52.86 -39.07
C ASN A 71 14.30 -52.90 -37.80
N ILE A 72 15.59 -52.57 -37.96
CA ILE A 72 16.58 -52.49 -36.86
C ILE A 72 16.65 -51.12 -36.15
N HIS A 73 16.07 -50.09 -36.76
CA HIS A 73 16.03 -48.71 -36.29
C HIS A 73 14.91 -48.48 -35.28
N ALA A 74 15.15 -47.61 -34.30
CA ALA A 74 14.12 -47.08 -33.42
C ALA A 74 13.44 -45.90 -34.13
N VAL A 75 12.18 -46.09 -34.55
CA VAL A 75 11.42 -45.04 -35.24
C VAL A 75 10.47 -44.36 -34.27
N LEU A 76 10.65 -43.05 -34.06
CA LEU A 76 9.76 -42.20 -33.26
C LEU A 76 8.94 -41.35 -34.23
N VAL A 77 7.63 -41.57 -34.31
CA VAL A 77 6.75 -40.87 -35.25
C VAL A 77 6.02 -39.74 -34.51
N PRO A 78 6.28 -38.46 -34.84
CA PRO A 78 5.47 -37.37 -34.34
C PRO A 78 4.04 -37.48 -34.89
N THR A 79 3.03 -37.37 -34.04
CA THR A 79 1.62 -37.37 -34.47
C THR A 79 0.88 -36.18 -33.86
N ASP A 80 0.06 -35.51 -34.66
CA ASP A 80 -0.85 -34.48 -34.20
C ASP A 80 -2.05 -35.11 -33.46
N GLY A 81 -2.41 -34.56 -32.30
CA GLY A 81 -3.62 -34.97 -31.56
C GLY A 81 -3.41 -35.90 -30.37
N GLN A 82 -4.44 -36.68 -30.02
CA GLN A 82 -4.49 -37.53 -28.82
C GLN A 82 -4.30 -39.01 -29.18
N GLY A 83 -3.57 -39.74 -28.32
CA GLY A 83 -3.52 -41.22 -28.39
C GLY A 83 -2.24 -41.84 -28.94
N GLY A 84 -1.13 -41.10 -28.98
CA GLY A 84 0.19 -41.70 -29.23
C GLY A 84 0.65 -42.60 -28.08
N ASP A 85 1.63 -43.48 -28.35
CA ASP A 85 2.26 -44.35 -27.35
C ASP A 85 2.88 -43.54 -26.20
N ILE A 86 3.43 -42.37 -26.53
CA ILE A 86 3.90 -41.35 -25.59
C ILE A 86 3.10 -40.07 -25.86
N SER A 87 2.42 -39.55 -24.83
CA SER A 87 1.68 -38.28 -24.93
C SER A 87 2.39 -37.19 -24.14
N LEU A 88 2.82 -36.15 -24.85
CA LEU A 88 3.43 -34.95 -24.28
C LEU A 88 2.32 -34.03 -23.77
N GLY A 89 2.26 -33.90 -22.44
CA GLY A 89 1.40 -32.92 -21.79
C GLY A 89 1.98 -31.50 -21.87
N PRO A 90 1.16 -30.46 -21.63
CA PRO A 90 1.64 -29.09 -21.55
C PRO A 90 2.74 -28.91 -20.50
N VAL A 91 3.79 -28.16 -20.83
CA VAL A 91 4.88 -27.86 -19.90
C VAL A 91 4.39 -27.17 -18.63
N ASP A 92 5.07 -27.41 -17.51
CA ASP A 92 4.76 -26.73 -16.26
C ASP A 92 5.19 -25.25 -16.33
N SER A 93 4.24 -24.35 -16.09
CA SER A 93 4.50 -22.91 -16.24
C SER A 93 5.47 -22.36 -15.19
N GLN A 94 5.51 -22.95 -13.99
CA GLN A 94 6.41 -22.51 -12.92
C GLN A 94 7.83 -22.99 -13.20
N ALA A 95 8.00 -24.25 -13.63
CA ALA A 95 9.28 -24.79 -14.04
C ALA A 95 9.89 -23.99 -15.20
N VAL A 96 9.09 -23.60 -16.20
CA VAL A 96 9.56 -22.73 -17.29
C VAL A 96 9.96 -21.35 -16.75
N ALA A 97 9.16 -20.74 -15.87
CA ALA A 97 9.49 -19.44 -15.28
C ALA A 97 10.79 -19.49 -14.45
N GLU A 98 11.02 -20.56 -13.68
CA GLU A 98 12.26 -20.82 -12.95
C GLU A 98 13.46 -20.96 -13.87
N SER A 99 13.32 -21.73 -14.95
CA SER A 99 14.36 -21.89 -15.96
C SER A 99 14.70 -20.55 -16.63
N LEU A 100 13.70 -19.73 -16.95
CA LEU A 100 13.89 -18.40 -17.54
C LEU A 100 14.60 -17.44 -16.59
N ARG A 101 14.27 -17.47 -15.29
CA ARG A 101 14.95 -16.66 -14.27
C ARG A 101 16.42 -17.03 -14.15
N THR A 102 16.72 -18.33 -14.14
CA THR A 102 18.09 -18.84 -14.13
C THR A 102 18.85 -18.45 -15.40
N SER A 103 18.14 -18.29 -16.52
CA SER A 103 18.69 -17.89 -17.82
C SER A 103 18.76 -16.37 -18.06
N GLY A 104 18.46 -15.54 -17.04
CA GLY A 104 18.64 -14.09 -17.10
C GLY A 104 17.39 -13.23 -17.23
N VAL A 105 16.17 -13.80 -17.19
CA VAL A 105 14.93 -13.02 -17.11
C VAL A 105 14.65 -12.63 -15.66
N SER A 106 15.13 -11.46 -15.23
CA SER A 106 15.08 -11.04 -13.82
C SER A 106 13.70 -10.61 -13.33
N ASP A 107 12.82 -10.08 -14.20
CA ASP A 107 11.48 -9.67 -13.79
C ASP A 107 10.57 -10.90 -13.55
N LEU A 108 10.08 -11.02 -12.31
CA LEU A 108 9.25 -12.13 -11.87
C LEU A 108 7.95 -12.24 -12.69
N ARG A 109 7.24 -11.13 -12.89
CA ARG A 109 5.95 -11.13 -13.62
C ARG A 109 6.16 -11.53 -15.07
N ARG A 110 7.21 -11.02 -15.72
CA ARG A 110 7.58 -11.36 -17.09
C ARG A 110 7.92 -12.84 -17.22
N SER A 111 8.70 -13.39 -16.29
CA SER A 111 9.03 -14.82 -16.28
C SER A 111 7.78 -15.70 -16.12
N GLU A 112 6.86 -15.33 -15.23
CA GLU A 112 5.59 -16.03 -15.02
C GLU A 112 4.65 -15.92 -16.24
N GLN A 113 4.58 -14.76 -16.88
CA GLN A 113 3.80 -14.56 -18.11
C GLN A 113 4.32 -15.43 -19.26
N LEU A 114 5.64 -15.48 -19.44
CA LEU A 114 6.30 -16.33 -20.44
C LEU A 114 6.10 -17.82 -20.12
N GLY A 115 6.20 -18.23 -18.85
CA GLY A 115 5.89 -19.61 -18.43
C GLY A 115 4.45 -20.00 -18.71
N LYS A 116 3.49 -19.12 -18.42
CA LYS A 116 2.06 -19.31 -18.78
C LYS A 116 1.84 -19.33 -20.29
N LEU A 117 2.63 -18.59 -21.07
CA LEU A 117 2.60 -18.64 -22.53
C LEU A 117 3.13 -19.99 -23.03
N ALA A 118 4.27 -20.45 -22.53
CA ALA A 118 4.87 -21.74 -22.90
C ALA A 118 3.92 -22.91 -22.64
N ARG A 119 3.24 -22.92 -21.49
CA ARG A 119 2.20 -23.91 -21.18
C ARG A 119 1.01 -23.89 -22.14
N ARG A 120 0.66 -22.72 -22.70
CA ARG A 120 -0.46 -22.58 -23.65
C ARG A 120 -0.05 -22.89 -25.08
N SER A 121 1.15 -22.50 -25.48
CA SER A 121 1.73 -22.74 -26.81
C SER A 121 3.24 -22.52 -26.75
N LEU A 122 4.00 -23.59 -26.91
CA LEU A 122 5.46 -23.52 -27.00
C LEU A 122 5.93 -22.77 -28.25
N SER A 123 5.22 -22.86 -29.37
CA SER A 123 5.53 -22.14 -30.61
C SER A 123 5.40 -20.62 -30.44
N ALA A 124 4.30 -20.15 -29.82
CA ALA A 124 4.13 -18.73 -29.52
C ALA A 124 5.15 -18.23 -28.48
N PHE A 125 5.48 -19.04 -27.48
CA PHE A 125 6.55 -18.74 -26.53
C PHE A 125 7.91 -18.61 -27.22
N ARG A 126 8.28 -19.59 -28.06
CA ARG A 126 9.53 -19.56 -28.83
C ARG A 126 9.62 -18.32 -29.70
N ARG A 127 8.55 -17.97 -30.41
CA ARG A 127 8.47 -16.71 -31.19
C ARG A 127 8.76 -15.49 -30.32
N ARG A 128 8.17 -15.43 -29.13
CA ARG A 128 8.28 -14.29 -28.21
C ARG A 128 9.69 -14.08 -27.68
N ILE A 129 10.48 -15.14 -27.54
CA ILE A 129 11.87 -15.08 -27.05
C ILE A 129 12.91 -15.17 -28.18
N ALA A 130 12.49 -15.38 -29.43
CA ALA A 130 13.39 -15.56 -30.56
C ALA A 130 14.17 -14.27 -30.88
N SER A 131 15.46 -14.41 -31.19
CA SER A 131 16.26 -13.27 -31.68
C SER A 131 15.81 -12.78 -33.06
N LYS A 132 15.18 -13.66 -33.86
CA LYS A 132 14.62 -13.34 -35.18
C LYS A 132 13.18 -13.87 -35.31
N PRO A 133 12.19 -13.20 -34.69
CA PRO A 133 10.80 -13.69 -34.66
C PRO A 133 10.18 -13.87 -36.05
N ALA A 134 10.61 -13.09 -37.05
CA ALA A 134 10.13 -13.15 -38.42
C ALA A 134 10.31 -14.53 -39.11
N LEU A 135 11.24 -15.37 -38.63
CA LEU A 135 11.45 -16.72 -39.17
C LEU A 135 10.40 -17.72 -38.70
N HIS A 136 9.65 -17.38 -37.64
CA HIS A 136 8.69 -18.27 -37.00
C HIS A 136 7.24 -17.82 -37.26
N GLN A 137 6.99 -17.18 -38.41
CA GLN A 137 5.64 -16.73 -38.74
C GLN A 137 4.68 -17.91 -38.94
N PRO A 138 3.51 -17.90 -38.28
CA PRO A 138 2.50 -18.94 -38.42
C PRO A 138 1.70 -18.79 -39.72
N ARG A 139 1.04 -19.87 -40.16
CA ARG A 139 0.27 -19.89 -41.43
C ARG A 139 -0.83 -18.83 -41.47
N TRP A 140 -1.53 -18.60 -40.36
CA TRP A 140 -2.60 -17.60 -40.26
C TRP A 140 -2.10 -16.13 -40.39
N ALA A 141 -0.80 -15.89 -40.27
CA ALA A 141 -0.18 -14.58 -40.46
C ALA A 141 0.56 -14.44 -41.81
N LYS A 142 0.65 -15.51 -42.61
CA LYS A 142 1.36 -15.48 -43.89
C LYS A 142 0.43 -15.06 -45.03
N GLY A 143 0.93 -14.16 -45.89
CA GLY A 143 0.21 -13.73 -47.09
C GLY A 143 -0.94 -12.76 -46.80
N ALA A 144 -2.01 -12.85 -47.59
CA ALA A 144 -3.18 -11.99 -47.44
C ALA A 144 -4.04 -12.43 -46.25
N VAL A 145 -4.08 -11.59 -45.21
CA VAL A 145 -4.88 -11.83 -44.00
C VAL A 145 -6.35 -11.56 -44.28
N HIS A 146 -7.19 -12.57 -44.08
CA HIS A 146 -8.61 -12.54 -44.37
C HIS A 146 -9.42 -11.83 -43.27
N ARG A 147 -10.59 -11.27 -43.60
CA ARG A 147 -11.39 -10.39 -42.71
C ARG A 147 -11.74 -11.03 -41.38
N ASP A 148 -12.08 -12.31 -41.39
CA ASP A 148 -12.41 -13.11 -40.22
C ASP A 148 -11.26 -13.14 -39.20
N VAL A 149 -10.03 -13.39 -39.64
CA VAL A 149 -8.84 -13.40 -38.77
C VAL A 149 -8.63 -12.02 -38.13
N LYS A 150 -8.79 -10.95 -38.91
CA LYS A 150 -8.73 -9.57 -38.38
C LYS A 150 -9.86 -9.29 -37.38
N GLY A 151 -11.07 -9.77 -37.65
CA GLY A 151 -12.20 -9.64 -36.74
C GLY A 151 -11.97 -10.33 -35.40
N PHE A 152 -11.42 -11.55 -35.42
CA PHE A 152 -11.04 -12.27 -34.20
C PHE A 152 -9.88 -11.60 -33.45
N LEU A 153 -8.90 -11.04 -34.16
CA LEU A 153 -7.82 -10.23 -33.57
C LEU A 153 -8.40 -9.05 -32.76
N LEU A 154 -9.31 -8.30 -33.38
CA LEU A 154 -9.93 -7.12 -32.79
C LEU A 154 -10.85 -7.47 -31.61
N ALA A 155 -11.60 -8.57 -31.69
CA ALA A 155 -12.41 -9.06 -30.57
C ALA A 155 -11.55 -9.54 -29.39
N GLY A 156 -10.46 -10.26 -29.66
CA GLY A 156 -9.46 -10.72 -28.70
C GLY A 156 -9.91 -11.87 -27.79
N ARG A 157 -11.12 -11.80 -27.23
CA ARG A 157 -11.72 -12.81 -26.35
C ARG A 157 -13.24 -12.69 -26.38
N TRP A 158 -13.97 -13.79 -26.23
CA TRP A 158 -15.43 -13.78 -26.20
C TRP A 158 -16.00 -15.04 -25.53
N ASN A 159 -17.32 -15.04 -25.32
CA ASN A 159 -18.08 -16.21 -24.88
C ASN A 159 -19.10 -16.60 -25.94
N ASP A 160 -18.96 -17.78 -26.53
CA ASP A 160 -19.85 -18.29 -27.59
C ASP A 160 -21.27 -18.61 -27.10
N ALA A 161 -21.45 -18.78 -25.78
CA ALA A 161 -22.78 -18.91 -25.18
C ALA A 161 -23.55 -17.58 -25.09
N SER A 162 -22.88 -16.44 -25.33
CA SER A 162 -23.50 -15.11 -25.31
C SER A 162 -23.99 -14.72 -26.71
N ASP A 163 -25.31 -14.54 -26.86
CA ASP A 163 -25.91 -14.04 -28.11
C ASP A 163 -25.37 -12.65 -28.50
N GLY A 164 -25.13 -11.81 -27.49
CA GLY A 164 -24.52 -10.49 -27.68
C GLY A 164 -23.15 -10.60 -28.33
N ASP A 165 -22.30 -11.50 -27.82
CA ASP A 165 -20.94 -11.69 -28.32
C ASP A 165 -20.94 -12.23 -29.75
N ARG A 166 -21.76 -13.25 -30.03
CA ARG A 166 -21.89 -13.85 -31.37
C ARG A 166 -22.34 -12.82 -32.39
N SER A 167 -23.28 -11.95 -32.03
CA SER A 167 -23.74 -10.86 -32.90
C SER A 167 -22.61 -9.91 -33.28
N GLN A 168 -21.76 -9.51 -32.31
CA GLN A 168 -20.65 -8.60 -32.57
C GLN A 168 -19.53 -9.27 -33.38
N LEU A 169 -19.26 -10.56 -33.13
CA LEU A 169 -18.29 -11.33 -33.91
C LEU A 169 -18.70 -11.48 -35.37
N LYS A 170 -19.97 -11.75 -35.66
CA LYS A 170 -20.48 -11.79 -37.03
C LYS A 170 -20.27 -10.47 -37.75
N PHE A 171 -20.51 -9.35 -37.05
CA PHE A 171 -20.27 -8.02 -37.62
C PHE A 171 -18.78 -7.78 -37.94
N LEU A 172 -17.88 -8.13 -37.02
CA LEU A 172 -16.43 -7.98 -37.24
C LEU A 172 -15.94 -8.88 -38.38
N THR A 173 -16.26 -10.17 -38.32
CA THR A 173 -15.70 -11.20 -39.21
C THR A 173 -16.40 -11.29 -40.58
N GLY A 174 -17.68 -10.92 -40.65
CA GLY A 174 -18.52 -11.12 -41.83
C GLY A 174 -19.00 -12.56 -42.04
N LEU A 175 -18.83 -13.44 -41.05
CA LEU A 175 -19.23 -14.85 -41.13
C LEU A 175 -20.69 -15.07 -40.69
N SER A 176 -21.30 -16.17 -41.16
CA SER A 176 -22.53 -16.73 -40.59
C SER A 176 -22.26 -17.45 -39.26
N ASP A 177 -23.30 -17.84 -38.53
CA ASP A 177 -23.13 -18.58 -37.26
C ASP A 177 -22.38 -19.92 -37.47
N ASP A 178 -22.80 -20.72 -38.46
CA ASP A 178 -22.12 -21.99 -38.79
C ASP A 178 -20.68 -21.76 -39.27
N GLY A 179 -20.47 -20.69 -40.07
CA GLY A 179 -19.15 -20.31 -40.55
C GLY A 179 -18.21 -19.87 -39.42
N LEU A 180 -18.75 -19.17 -38.41
CA LEU A 180 -18.01 -18.74 -37.24
C LEU A 180 -17.48 -19.94 -36.44
N HIS A 181 -18.36 -20.90 -36.11
CA HIS A 181 -18.00 -22.07 -35.32
C HIS A 181 -16.92 -22.93 -35.99
N ASN A 182 -17.11 -23.23 -37.28
CA ASN A 182 -16.15 -24.02 -38.06
C ASN A 182 -14.80 -23.29 -38.13
N ARG A 183 -14.82 -21.98 -38.41
CA ARG A 183 -13.59 -21.22 -38.56
C ARG A 183 -12.80 -21.07 -37.27
N VAL A 184 -13.48 -20.88 -36.14
CA VAL A 184 -12.83 -20.84 -34.81
C VAL A 184 -12.19 -22.19 -34.49
N SER A 185 -12.87 -23.29 -34.81
CA SER A 185 -12.36 -24.66 -34.61
C SER A 185 -11.12 -24.93 -35.48
N ASP A 186 -11.15 -24.56 -36.75
CA ASP A 186 -10.00 -24.70 -37.66
C ASP A 186 -8.77 -23.94 -37.16
N LEU A 187 -8.97 -22.71 -36.66
CA LEU A 187 -7.89 -21.87 -36.13
C LEU A 187 -7.36 -22.34 -34.76
N ALA A 188 -8.13 -23.16 -34.03
CA ALA A 188 -7.75 -23.74 -32.76
C ALA A 188 -7.06 -25.11 -32.88
N LEU A 189 -7.35 -25.85 -33.94
CA LEU A 189 -6.74 -27.17 -34.23
C LEU A 189 -5.47 -27.09 -35.08
N ALA A 190 -5.09 -25.92 -35.57
CA ALA A 190 -3.87 -25.73 -36.34
C ALA A 190 -2.60 -25.98 -35.49
N ASP A 191 -1.51 -26.44 -36.12
CA ASP A 191 -0.20 -26.69 -35.49
C ASP A 191 0.33 -25.51 -34.65
N ASP A 192 0.05 -24.29 -35.10
CA ASP A 192 0.33 -23.04 -34.40
C ASP A 192 -0.98 -22.26 -34.22
N PRO A 193 -1.75 -22.58 -33.16
CA PRO A 193 -3.12 -22.13 -33.05
C PRO A 193 -3.18 -20.62 -32.82
N PHE A 194 -4.11 -19.97 -33.54
CA PHE A 194 -4.38 -18.54 -33.36
C PHE A 194 -5.32 -18.31 -32.16
N ILE A 195 -6.29 -19.22 -32.00
CA ILE A 195 -7.36 -19.17 -31.01
C ILE A 195 -7.26 -20.41 -30.12
N THR A 196 -7.61 -20.26 -28.84
CA THR A 196 -7.78 -21.36 -27.89
C THR A 196 -9.11 -21.22 -27.16
N GLY A 197 -9.70 -22.35 -26.78
CA GLY A 197 -11.00 -22.38 -26.10
C GLY A 197 -11.02 -23.28 -24.87
N LEU A 198 -11.83 -22.90 -23.88
CA LEU A 198 -12.22 -23.75 -22.75
C LEU A 198 -13.74 -23.60 -22.53
N GLY A 199 -14.48 -24.69 -22.74
CA GLY A 199 -15.94 -24.66 -22.75
C GLY A 199 -16.45 -23.72 -23.84
N SER A 200 -17.29 -22.75 -23.47
CA SER A 200 -17.80 -21.73 -24.39
C SER A 200 -16.93 -20.48 -24.49
N THR A 201 -15.83 -20.38 -23.72
CA THR A 201 -14.96 -19.19 -23.73
C THR A 201 -13.80 -19.38 -24.70
N TRP A 202 -13.65 -18.44 -25.64
CA TRP A 202 -12.59 -18.44 -26.65
C TRP A 202 -11.72 -17.19 -26.51
N SER A 203 -10.43 -17.31 -26.82
CA SER A 203 -9.46 -16.21 -26.76
C SER A 203 -8.29 -16.42 -27.70
N LEU A 204 -7.60 -15.34 -28.08
CA LEU A 204 -6.30 -15.43 -28.73
C LEU A 204 -5.28 -16.16 -27.84
N VAL A 205 -4.48 -17.05 -28.43
CA VAL A 205 -3.41 -17.77 -27.72
C VAL A 205 -2.40 -16.79 -27.10
N SER A 206 -1.93 -15.85 -27.90
CA SER A 206 -1.05 -14.76 -27.49
C SER A 206 -1.48 -13.45 -28.15
N PRO A 207 -2.25 -12.60 -27.44
CA PRO A 207 -2.70 -11.32 -27.99
C PRO A 207 -1.54 -10.45 -28.49
N VAL A 208 -0.47 -10.32 -27.72
CA VAL A 208 0.67 -9.47 -28.11
C VAL A 208 1.33 -9.96 -29.39
N ASP A 209 1.57 -11.27 -29.50
CA ASP A 209 2.18 -11.90 -30.68
C ASP A 209 1.27 -11.76 -31.91
N ALA A 210 -0.03 -12.03 -31.75
CA ALA A 210 -1.03 -11.83 -32.79
C ALA A 210 -1.07 -10.40 -33.33
N TRP A 211 -1.04 -9.40 -32.44
CA TRP A 211 -1.03 -7.99 -32.82
C TRP A 211 0.28 -7.60 -33.52
N LEU A 212 1.45 -8.06 -33.04
CA LEU A 212 2.72 -7.81 -33.71
C LEU A 212 2.78 -8.37 -35.14
N LEU A 213 2.13 -9.52 -35.38
CA LEU A 213 2.10 -10.19 -36.68
C LEU A 213 1.06 -9.61 -37.64
N LEU A 214 -0.07 -9.12 -37.13
CA LEU A 214 -1.23 -8.76 -37.95
C LEU A 214 -1.53 -7.26 -38.02
N LYS A 215 -0.93 -6.40 -37.18
CA LYS A 215 -1.25 -4.96 -37.13
C LYS A 215 -1.18 -4.30 -38.50
N SER A 216 -0.13 -4.58 -39.26
CA SER A 216 0.10 -4.01 -40.60
C SER A 216 -0.88 -4.50 -41.67
N SER A 217 -1.70 -5.52 -41.36
CA SER A 217 -2.73 -6.01 -42.27
C SER A 217 -4.06 -5.28 -42.10
N LEU A 218 -4.26 -4.55 -41.00
CA LEU A 218 -5.50 -3.83 -40.70
C LEU A 218 -5.67 -2.62 -41.62
N GLN A 219 -6.92 -2.38 -42.04
CA GLN A 219 -7.28 -1.28 -42.92
C GLN A 219 -8.29 -0.34 -42.24
N GLU A 220 -8.51 0.85 -42.80
CA GLU A 220 -9.44 1.85 -42.26
C GLU A 220 -10.86 1.29 -42.02
N GLU A 221 -11.35 0.43 -42.91
CA GLU A 221 -12.65 -0.22 -42.71
C GLU A 221 -12.68 -1.18 -41.52
N ASP A 222 -11.56 -1.86 -41.22
CA ASP A 222 -11.44 -2.73 -40.06
C ASP A 222 -11.53 -1.89 -38.76
N PHE A 223 -10.89 -0.72 -38.75
CA PHE A 223 -10.96 0.22 -37.62
C PHE A 223 -12.36 0.80 -37.42
N LYS A 224 -13.07 1.19 -38.49
CA LYS A 224 -14.46 1.67 -38.40
C LYS A 224 -15.42 0.61 -37.83
N ARG A 225 -15.25 -0.64 -38.26
CA ARG A 225 -16.01 -1.77 -37.69
C ARG A 225 -15.67 -1.97 -36.22
N PHE A 226 -14.39 -1.90 -35.87
CA PHE A 226 -13.94 -2.05 -34.50
C PHE A 226 -14.46 -0.92 -33.59
N GLU A 227 -14.39 0.34 -34.01
CA GLU A 227 -14.96 1.48 -33.29
C GLU A 227 -16.44 1.26 -32.98
N THR A 228 -17.22 0.86 -33.99
CA THR A 228 -18.66 0.59 -33.83
C THR A 228 -18.91 -0.45 -32.73
N VAL A 229 -18.15 -1.54 -32.74
CA VAL A 229 -18.28 -2.62 -31.74
C VAL A 229 -17.77 -2.18 -30.37
N ALA A 230 -16.61 -1.55 -30.30
CA ALA A 230 -15.99 -1.11 -29.06
C ALA A 230 -16.88 -0.09 -28.32
N VAL A 231 -17.41 0.92 -29.02
CA VAL A 231 -18.33 1.90 -28.44
C VAL A 231 -19.62 1.25 -27.97
N THR A 232 -20.20 0.35 -28.78
CA THR A 232 -21.45 -0.34 -28.43
C THR A 232 -21.30 -1.26 -27.21
N VAL A 233 -20.21 -2.02 -27.14
CA VAL A 233 -20.00 -3.04 -26.10
C VAL A 233 -19.46 -2.43 -24.81
N LEU A 234 -18.45 -1.56 -24.89
CA LEU A 234 -17.85 -0.93 -23.72
C LEU A 234 -18.70 0.21 -23.15
N GLY A 235 -19.51 0.85 -23.99
CA GLY A 235 -20.49 1.85 -23.58
C GLY A 235 -21.81 1.27 -23.06
N GLU A 236 -21.93 -0.05 -22.94
CA GLU A 236 -23.13 -0.67 -22.36
C GLU A 236 -23.26 -0.30 -20.88
N GLY A 237 -24.36 0.39 -20.56
CA GLY A 237 -24.74 0.68 -19.18
C GLY A 237 -24.99 -0.61 -18.40
N ASP A 238 -24.57 -0.66 -17.14
CA ASP A 238 -24.73 -1.82 -16.28
C ASP A 238 -26.11 -1.82 -15.59
N PRO A 239 -27.06 -2.69 -16.02
CA PRO A 239 -28.40 -2.73 -15.42
C PRO A 239 -28.38 -3.24 -13.97
N THR A 240 -27.29 -3.84 -13.51
CA THR A 240 -27.16 -4.27 -12.12
C THR A 240 -26.99 -3.10 -11.15
N LEU A 241 -26.66 -1.89 -11.65
CA LEU A 241 -26.54 -0.67 -10.85
C LEU A 241 -27.87 -0.20 -10.25
N ASP A 242 -29.00 -0.65 -10.78
CA ASP A 242 -30.34 -0.42 -10.20
C ASP A 242 -30.65 -1.34 -9.00
N ILE A 243 -29.81 -2.36 -8.77
CA ILE A 243 -29.96 -3.31 -7.67
C ILE A 243 -29.08 -2.88 -6.51
N ASP A 244 -29.62 -2.97 -5.29
CA ASP A 244 -28.90 -2.72 -4.05
C ASP A 244 -27.59 -3.55 -3.98
N PRO A 245 -26.45 -2.96 -3.57
CA PRO A 245 -25.16 -3.65 -3.54
C PRO A 245 -25.17 -4.98 -2.77
N GLY A 246 -25.90 -5.07 -1.65
CA GLY A 246 -25.96 -6.29 -0.83
C GLY A 246 -26.79 -7.41 -1.47
N GLU A 247 -27.69 -7.06 -2.38
CA GLU A 247 -28.59 -8.00 -3.07
C GLU A 247 -28.14 -8.34 -4.49
N ARG A 248 -27.17 -7.61 -5.03
CA ARG A 248 -26.75 -7.69 -6.43
C ARG A 248 -26.35 -9.10 -6.85
N TRP A 249 -25.59 -9.84 -6.04
CA TRP A 249 -25.07 -11.16 -6.43
C TRP A 249 -26.16 -12.22 -6.63
N TRP A 250 -27.18 -12.26 -5.75
CA TRP A 250 -28.25 -13.27 -5.84
C TRP A 250 -29.40 -12.80 -6.74
N ARG A 251 -29.76 -11.51 -6.70
CA ARG A 251 -30.83 -10.99 -7.57
C ARG A 251 -30.47 -11.11 -9.04
N THR A 252 -29.24 -10.76 -9.43
CA THR A 252 -28.80 -10.91 -10.83
C THR A 252 -28.84 -12.36 -11.30
N SER A 253 -28.48 -13.31 -10.42
CA SER A 253 -28.52 -14.75 -10.72
C SER A 253 -29.94 -15.29 -10.90
N ILE A 254 -30.93 -14.75 -10.18
CA ILE A 254 -32.34 -15.19 -10.24
C ILE A 254 -33.12 -14.46 -11.34
N SER A 255 -32.92 -13.14 -11.48
CA SER A 255 -33.68 -12.31 -12.42
C SER A 255 -33.14 -12.37 -13.85
N GLY A 256 -31.93 -12.90 -14.04
CA GLY A 256 -31.21 -12.84 -15.32
C GLY A 256 -30.86 -11.42 -15.74
N THR A 257 -30.97 -10.44 -14.83
CA THR A 257 -30.64 -9.04 -15.09
C THR A 257 -29.12 -8.90 -15.10
N GLY A 258 -28.54 -8.84 -16.29
CA GLY A 258 -27.11 -8.67 -16.49
C GLY A 258 -26.83 -7.97 -17.81
N LYS A 259 -25.56 -7.65 -18.04
CA LYS A 259 -25.10 -7.08 -19.31
C LYS A 259 -25.37 -8.04 -20.46
N LYS A 260 -25.75 -7.48 -21.62
CA LYS A 260 -25.96 -8.20 -22.88
C LYS A 260 -24.65 -8.81 -23.39
N TYR A 261 -23.54 -8.11 -23.19
CA TYR A 261 -22.22 -8.57 -23.62
C TYR A 261 -21.43 -9.19 -22.47
N SER A 262 -20.64 -10.22 -22.79
CA SER A 262 -19.90 -10.95 -21.77
C SER A 262 -18.73 -10.13 -21.18
N PRO A 263 -18.30 -10.41 -19.94
CA PRO A 263 -17.04 -9.91 -19.39
C PRO A 263 -15.82 -10.29 -20.24
N GLN A 264 -15.91 -11.42 -20.96
CA GLN A 264 -14.86 -11.92 -21.85
C GLN A 264 -14.67 -11.00 -23.06
N LEU A 265 -15.76 -10.57 -23.71
CA LEU A 265 -15.70 -9.66 -24.86
C LEU A 265 -15.33 -8.25 -24.46
N THR A 266 -15.93 -7.71 -23.40
CA THR A 266 -15.59 -6.36 -22.90
C THR A 266 -14.09 -6.26 -22.57
N ARG A 267 -13.52 -7.24 -21.87
CA ARG A 267 -12.08 -7.28 -21.59
C ARG A 267 -11.23 -7.51 -22.84
N GLY A 268 -11.73 -8.31 -23.80
CA GLY A 268 -11.08 -8.54 -25.09
C GLY A 268 -10.91 -7.25 -25.89
N LEU A 269 -11.98 -6.48 -26.04
CA LEU A 269 -11.99 -5.19 -26.74
C LEU A 269 -11.12 -4.14 -26.04
N ALA A 270 -11.20 -4.05 -24.70
CA ALA A 270 -10.36 -3.13 -23.93
C ALA A 270 -8.86 -3.46 -24.08
N ARG A 271 -8.50 -4.75 -24.08
CA ARG A 271 -7.13 -5.20 -24.37
C ARG A 271 -6.71 -4.86 -25.80
N SER A 272 -7.59 -5.08 -26.77
CA SER A 272 -7.33 -4.71 -28.17
C SER A 272 -7.09 -3.22 -28.33
N LEU A 273 -7.86 -2.36 -27.64
CA LEU A 273 -7.58 -0.91 -27.59
C LEU A 273 -6.22 -0.60 -26.96
N ALA A 274 -5.85 -1.27 -25.86
CA ALA A 274 -4.56 -1.08 -25.22
C ALA A 274 -3.38 -1.47 -26.12
N LEU A 275 -3.50 -2.60 -26.83
CA LEU A 275 -2.51 -3.05 -27.81
C LEU A 275 -2.45 -2.13 -29.02
N LEU A 276 -3.60 -1.68 -29.52
CA LEU A 276 -3.69 -0.73 -30.62
C LEU A 276 -3.04 0.61 -30.28
N GLY A 277 -3.31 1.15 -29.08
CA GLY A 277 -2.71 2.39 -28.58
C GLY A 277 -1.20 2.30 -28.31
N THR A 278 -0.69 1.08 -28.07
CA THR A 278 0.73 0.83 -27.79
C THR A 278 1.53 0.53 -29.07
N LEU A 279 1.00 -0.32 -29.94
CA LEU A 279 1.70 -0.85 -31.12
C LEU A 279 1.33 -0.14 -32.42
N GLY A 280 0.26 0.66 -32.43
CA GLY A 280 -0.31 1.31 -33.62
C GLY A 280 0.35 2.63 -34.02
N ASN A 281 1.41 3.08 -33.33
CA ASN A 281 2.15 4.31 -33.70
C ASN A 281 2.95 4.15 -35.00
N ASP A 282 3.33 2.92 -35.36
CA ASP A 282 4.22 2.64 -36.50
C ASP A 282 3.49 2.43 -37.84
N ASP A 283 2.17 2.65 -37.90
CA ASP A 283 1.37 2.31 -39.08
C ASP A 283 1.56 3.34 -40.22
N VAL A 284 2.52 3.05 -41.11
CA VAL A 284 2.77 3.79 -42.35
C VAL A 284 1.77 3.33 -43.43
N GLY A 285 0.56 3.91 -43.45
CA GLY A 285 -0.40 3.57 -44.51
C GLY A 285 -1.80 4.17 -44.43
N THR A 286 -2.22 4.73 -43.29
CA THR A 286 -3.53 5.37 -43.09
C THR A 286 -3.37 6.84 -42.69
N VAL A 287 -4.41 7.66 -42.89
CA VAL A 287 -4.40 9.08 -42.47
C VAL A 287 -4.28 9.22 -40.94
N HIS A 288 -4.82 8.24 -40.21
CA HIS A 288 -4.77 8.14 -38.76
C HIS A 288 -4.01 6.88 -38.35
N SER A 289 -3.12 7.00 -37.37
CA SER A 289 -2.42 5.85 -36.77
C SER A 289 -3.39 4.98 -35.97
N GLY A 290 -3.01 3.75 -35.65
CA GLY A 290 -3.80 2.92 -34.75
C GLY A 290 -4.01 3.58 -33.38
N ALA A 291 -3.00 4.30 -32.88
CA ALA A 291 -3.10 5.03 -31.63
C ALA A 291 -4.10 6.19 -31.68
N ASP A 292 -4.23 6.88 -32.81
CA ASP A 292 -5.26 7.91 -33.01
C ASP A 292 -6.67 7.30 -32.94
N TRP A 293 -6.89 6.14 -33.56
CA TRP A 293 -8.15 5.41 -33.47
C TRP A 293 -8.47 4.98 -32.03
N ALA A 294 -7.49 4.41 -31.32
CA ALA A 294 -7.66 4.05 -29.91
C ALA A 294 -8.01 5.29 -29.07
N SER A 295 -7.33 6.41 -29.29
CA SER A 295 -7.63 7.66 -28.59
C SER A 295 -9.01 8.22 -28.90
N SER A 296 -9.47 8.16 -30.15
CA SER A 296 -10.80 8.60 -30.54
C SER A 296 -11.90 7.77 -29.87
N ILE A 297 -11.75 6.44 -29.87
CA ILE A 297 -12.71 5.52 -29.26
C ILE A 297 -12.77 5.74 -27.74
N VAL A 298 -11.61 5.82 -27.07
CA VAL A 298 -11.56 6.07 -25.62
C VAL A 298 -12.18 7.43 -25.28
N ARG A 299 -11.86 8.48 -26.03
CA ARG A 299 -12.45 9.82 -25.84
C ARG A 299 -13.97 9.78 -25.98
N THR A 300 -14.50 9.08 -26.97
CA THR A 300 -15.95 8.92 -27.18
C THR A 300 -16.61 8.21 -26.01
N LEU A 301 -16.03 7.11 -25.52
CA LEU A 301 -16.53 6.35 -24.38
C LEU A 301 -16.56 7.19 -23.09
N LEU A 302 -15.47 7.91 -22.80
CA LEU A 302 -15.35 8.68 -21.57
C LEU A 302 -16.14 10.00 -21.62
N ALA A 303 -16.29 10.63 -22.80
CA ALA A 303 -17.19 11.78 -22.96
C ALA A 303 -18.65 11.39 -22.70
N ALA A 304 -19.07 10.21 -23.15
CA ALA A 304 -20.39 9.67 -22.83
C ALA A 304 -20.55 9.42 -21.33
N ALA A 305 -19.51 8.90 -20.66
CA ALA A 305 -19.51 8.72 -19.20
C ALA A 305 -19.56 10.05 -18.43
N ASN A 306 -18.86 11.08 -18.90
CA ASN A 306 -18.90 12.44 -18.33
C ASN A 306 -20.25 13.13 -18.51
N SER A 307 -20.96 12.83 -19.60
CA SER A 307 -22.29 13.37 -19.87
C SER A 307 -23.39 12.78 -18.98
N ASP A 308 -23.13 11.64 -18.31
CA ASP A 308 -24.04 11.03 -17.35
C ASP A 308 -23.84 11.61 -15.94
N GLU A 309 -24.70 12.57 -15.57
CA GLU A 309 -24.67 13.24 -14.27
C GLU A 309 -24.82 12.28 -13.07
N SER A 310 -25.35 11.07 -13.28
CA SER A 310 -25.51 10.08 -12.21
C SER A 310 -24.20 9.34 -11.86
N GLY A 311 -23.16 9.46 -12.69
CA GLY A 311 -21.91 8.71 -12.55
C GLY A 311 -22.01 7.22 -12.91
N ARG A 312 -23.17 6.73 -13.36
CA ARG A 312 -23.39 5.32 -13.72
C ARG A 312 -22.61 4.91 -14.97
N GLY A 313 -22.39 5.83 -15.91
CA GLY A 313 -21.55 5.62 -17.08
C GLY A 313 -20.12 5.23 -16.69
N TRP A 314 -19.51 5.99 -15.78
CA TRP A 314 -18.21 5.66 -15.20
C TRP A 314 -18.24 4.30 -14.48
N ALA A 315 -19.30 4.00 -13.73
CA ALA A 315 -19.41 2.74 -12.98
C ALA A 315 -19.51 1.54 -13.91
N SER A 316 -20.19 1.72 -15.04
CA SER A 316 -20.40 0.68 -16.06
C SER A 316 -19.11 0.30 -16.78
N ILE A 317 -18.20 1.27 -16.99
CA ILE A 317 -16.91 1.06 -17.67
C ILE A 317 -15.73 0.84 -16.69
N ALA A 318 -15.95 1.02 -15.38
CA ALA A 318 -14.92 1.00 -14.34
C ALA A 318 -13.92 -0.16 -14.48
N GLY A 319 -14.42 -1.38 -14.66
CA GLY A 319 -13.59 -2.59 -14.81
C GLY A 319 -12.56 -2.53 -15.94
N GLN A 320 -12.78 -1.69 -16.96
CA GLN A 320 -11.92 -1.54 -18.13
C GLN A 320 -11.05 -0.27 -18.10
N LEU A 321 -11.32 0.68 -17.19
CA LEU A 321 -10.59 1.95 -17.11
C LEU A 321 -9.06 1.78 -17.10
N PRO A 322 -8.46 0.81 -16.38
CA PRO A 322 -7.00 0.68 -16.41
C PRO A 322 -6.43 0.33 -17.78
N LEU A 323 -7.15 -0.45 -18.59
CA LEU A 323 -6.76 -0.77 -19.96
C LEU A 323 -7.02 0.40 -20.92
N LEU A 324 -8.09 1.16 -20.71
CA LEU A 324 -8.39 2.36 -21.50
C LEU A 324 -7.40 3.50 -21.21
N ALA A 325 -7.00 3.67 -19.95
CA ALA A 325 -5.95 4.59 -19.52
C ALA A 325 -4.61 4.23 -20.16
N GLU A 326 -4.31 2.94 -20.30
CA GLU A 326 -3.12 2.49 -21.01
C GLU A 326 -3.25 2.65 -22.55
N ALA A 327 -4.45 2.42 -23.11
CA ALA A 327 -4.71 2.59 -24.53
C ALA A 327 -4.49 4.03 -25.00
N ALA A 328 -5.14 4.98 -24.33
CA ALA A 328 -5.11 6.39 -24.67
C ALA A 328 -4.95 7.27 -23.41
N PRO A 329 -3.71 7.39 -22.89
CA PRO A 329 -3.45 8.07 -21.63
C PRO A 329 -3.96 9.50 -21.59
N GLY A 330 -3.66 10.29 -22.63
CA GLY A 330 -4.14 11.68 -22.72
C GLY A 330 -5.66 11.78 -22.68
N ALA A 331 -6.38 10.99 -23.49
CA ALA A 331 -7.84 11.01 -23.51
C ALA A 331 -8.46 10.58 -22.16
N PHE A 332 -7.83 9.63 -21.46
CA PHE A 332 -8.24 9.24 -20.11
C PHE A 332 -8.02 10.35 -19.09
N LEU A 333 -6.83 10.95 -19.06
CA LEU A 333 -6.49 12.02 -18.12
C LEU A 333 -7.35 13.26 -18.33
N ASP A 334 -7.55 13.68 -19.59
CA ASP A 334 -8.47 14.77 -19.96
C ASP A 334 -9.88 14.52 -19.42
N ALA A 335 -10.39 13.29 -19.58
CA ALA A 335 -11.74 12.94 -19.15
C ALA A 335 -11.88 12.90 -17.63
N VAL A 336 -10.87 12.39 -16.91
CA VAL A 336 -10.85 12.42 -15.43
C VAL A 336 -10.77 13.86 -14.93
N GLU A 337 -9.95 14.70 -15.57
CA GLU A 337 -9.87 16.13 -15.23
C GLU A 337 -11.21 16.84 -15.42
N GLU A 338 -11.88 16.62 -16.57
CA GLU A 338 -13.20 17.15 -16.86
C GLU A 338 -14.24 16.67 -15.84
N ALA A 339 -14.21 15.38 -15.46
CA ALA A 339 -15.11 14.83 -14.44
C ALA A 339 -14.94 15.53 -13.07
N LEU A 340 -13.71 15.84 -12.69
CA LEU A 340 -13.39 16.48 -11.41
C LEU A 340 -13.74 17.97 -11.38
N ILE A 341 -13.54 18.70 -12.49
CA ILE A 341 -13.84 20.12 -12.59
C ILE A 341 -15.32 20.37 -12.85
N GLY A 342 -15.91 19.61 -13.78
CA GLY A 342 -17.22 19.89 -14.35
C GLY A 342 -18.40 19.46 -13.49
N ASN A 343 -18.25 18.44 -12.63
CA ASN A 343 -19.37 17.92 -11.86
C ASN A 343 -18.95 17.31 -10.50
N ALA A 344 -19.14 18.07 -9.42
CA ALA A 344 -18.86 17.62 -8.05
C ALA A 344 -19.71 16.43 -7.60
N VAL A 345 -20.82 16.11 -8.27
CA VAL A 345 -21.61 14.89 -8.01
C VAL A 345 -20.93 13.68 -8.62
N VAL A 346 -20.47 13.77 -9.87
CA VAL A 346 -19.71 12.68 -10.54
C VAL A 346 -18.39 12.42 -9.80
N ALA A 347 -17.65 13.47 -9.43
CA ALA A 347 -16.43 13.34 -8.65
C ALA A 347 -16.63 12.61 -7.31
N ARG A 348 -17.77 12.85 -6.63
CA ARG A 348 -18.13 12.14 -5.40
C ARG A 348 -18.67 10.74 -5.67
N ALA A 349 -19.36 10.52 -6.79
CA ALA A 349 -19.87 9.22 -7.19
C ALA A 349 -18.75 8.19 -7.38
N PHE A 350 -17.51 8.64 -7.65
CA PHE A 350 -16.32 7.79 -7.66
C PHE A 350 -16.15 7.05 -6.33
N PHE A 351 -16.44 7.70 -5.21
CA PHE A 351 -16.30 7.17 -3.87
C PHE A 351 -17.64 6.64 -3.38
N SER A 352 -17.93 5.38 -3.71
CA SER A 352 -19.15 4.68 -3.28
C SER A 352 -18.98 3.85 -2.00
N ASP A 353 -17.77 3.76 -1.45
CA ASP A 353 -17.46 3.04 -0.21
C ASP A 353 -17.36 3.98 0.99
N GLY A 354 -18.54 4.35 1.52
CA GLY A 354 -18.64 5.09 2.78
C GLY A 354 -18.19 4.27 4.00
N PRO A 355 -18.09 4.90 5.20
CA PRO A 355 -17.59 4.27 6.44
C PRO A 355 -18.27 2.95 6.82
N ASP A 356 -19.55 2.80 6.46
CA ASP A 356 -20.40 1.65 6.76
C ASP A 356 -20.32 0.53 5.70
N SER A 357 -19.46 0.69 4.69
CA SER A 357 -19.32 -0.27 3.58
C SER A 357 -18.44 -1.45 3.97
N HIS A 358 -18.89 -2.67 3.65
CA HIS A 358 -18.13 -3.88 3.98
C HIS A 358 -16.95 -4.09 2.99
N PRO A 359 -15.69 -4.21 3.46
CA PRO A 359 -14.49 -4.22 2.60
C PRO A 359 -14.45 -5.34 1.55
N LEU A 360 -15.08 -6.48 1.83
CA LEU A 360 -15.06 -7.66 0.95
C LEU A 360 -16.14 -7.64 -0.15
N THR A 361 -17.15 -6.77 -0.05
CA THR A 361 -18.33 -6.80 -0.93
C THR A 361 -18.52 -5.53 -1.75
N THR A 362 -17.94 -4.41 -1.32
CA THR A 362 -18.09 -3.13 -2.00
C THR A 362 -16.94 -2.90 -2.98
N SER A 363 -17.12 -3.30 -4.24
CA SER A 363 -16.24 -2.87 -5.34
C SER A 363 -16.55 -1.40 -5.63
N SER A 364 -15.66 -0.49 -5.25
CA SER A 364 -15.85 0.94 -5.48
C SER A 364 -15.22 1.39 -6.79
N MET A 365 -15.86 2.34 -7.45
CA MET A 365 -15.44 2.84 -8.75
C MET A 365 -14.10 3.57 -8.69
N HIS A 366 -13.83 4.31 -7.60
CA HIS A 366 -12.58 5.05 -7.41
C HIS A 366 -11.36 4.13 -7.53
N THR A 367 -11.44 2.87 -7.09
CA THR A 367 -10.34 1.90 -7.18
C THR A 367 -9.87 1.72 -8.63
N HIS A 368 -10.79 1.69 -9.58
CA HIS A 368 -10.47 1.55 -11.00
C HIS A 368 -9.93 2.83 -11.63
N VAL A 369 -10.43 4.00 -11.20
CA VAL A 369 -9.88 5.30 -11.60
C VAL A 369 -8.45 5.46 -11.10
N LEU A 370 -8.20 5.12 -9.83
CA LEU A 370 -6.86 5.11 -9.22
C LEU A 370 -5.93 4.18 -9.98
N TRP A 371 -6.34 2.96 -10.29
CA TRP A 371 -5.54 2.04 -11.11
C TRP A 371 -5.23 2.59 -12.51
N GLY A 372 -6.14 3.36 -13.11
CA GLY A 372 -5.87 4.08 -14.35
C GLY A 372 -4.78 5.15 -14.18
N LEU A 373 -4.91 6.01 -13.17
CA LEU A 373 -3.95 7.07 -12.86
C LEU A 373 -2.57 6.53 -12.45
N GLU A 374 -2.55 5.46 -11.67
CA GLU A 374 -1.32 4.72 -11.32
C GLU A 374 -0.63 4.19 -12.57
N THR A 375 -1.40 3.66 -13.51
CA THR A 375 -0.85 3.13 -14.77
C THR A 375 -0.21 4.24 -15.61
N THR A 376 -0.88 5.39 -15.73
CA THR A 376 -0.35 6.55 -16.48
C THR A 376 0.81 7.23 -15.77
N ALA A 377 0.87 7.16 -14.43
CA ALA A 377 1.97 7.70 -13.64
C ALA A 377 3.31 6.98 -13.90
N TRP A 378 3.29 5.78 -14.47
CA TRP A 378 4.52 5.12 -14.93
C TRP A 378 5.19 5.85 -16.10
N SER A 379 4.43 6.58 -16.93
CA SER A 379 4.97 7.38 -18.04
C SER A 379 5.58 8.69 -17.54
N SER A 380 6.83 8.98 -17.89
CA SER A 380 7.43 10.28 -17.59
C SER A 380 6.70 11.45 -18.26
N GLU A 381 6.02 11.23 -19.38
CA GLU A 381 5.21 12.24 -20.10
C GLU A 381 3.94 12.60 -19.32
N TYR A 382 3.21 11.59 -18.84
CA TYR A 382 1.92 11.75 -18.17
C TYR A 382 2.02 11.84 -16.64
N PHE A 383 3.21 11.70 -16.09
CA PHE A 383 3.49 11.65 -14.65
C PHE A 383 2.92 12.87 -13.91
N SER A 384 3.25 14.08 -14.37
CA SER A 384 2.82 15.30 -13.68
C SER A 384 1.30 15.47 -13.65
N GLN A 385 0.62 15.17 -14.77
CA GLN A 385 -0.85 15.28 -14.84
C GLN A 385 -1.52 14.20 -13.99
N SER A 386 -0.98 12.97 -13.99
CA SER A 386 -1.50 11.87 -13.17
C SER A 386 -1.41 12.20 -11.68
N VAL A 387 -0.29 12.76 -11.23
CA VAL A 387 -0.09 13.18 -9.83
C VAL A 387 -0.99 14.35 -9.45
N ASP A 388 -1.17 15.35 -10.33
CA ASP A 388 -2.09 16.46 -10.10
C ASP A 388 -3.55 15.98 -9.94
N LEU A 389 -3.99 15.05 -10.78
CA LEU A 389 -5.33 14.46 -10.68
C LEU A 389 -5.50 13.60 -9.42
N LEU A 390 -4.46 12.89 -8.98
CA LEU A 390 -4.50 12.19 -7.69
C LEU A 390 -4.65 13.18 -6.53
N CYS A 391 -3.96 14.32 -6.54
CA CYS A 391 -4.15 15.38 -5.55
C CYS A 391 -5.59 15.95 -5.58
N LYS A 392 -6.15 16.18 -6.77
CA LYS A 392 -7.55 16.63 -6.94
C LYS A 392 -8.55 15.59 -6.43
N LEU A 393 -8.31 14.30 -6.66
CA LEU A 393 -9.12 13.21 -6.09
C LEU A 393 -9.03 13.15 -4.58
N ASP A 394 -7.83 13.32 -4.02
CA ASP A 394 -7.59 13.33 -2.59
C ASP A 394 -8.39 14.45 -1.88
N LEU A 395 -8.67 15.57 -2.58
CA LEU A 395 -9.54 16.67 -2.11
C LEU A 395 -11.00 16.30 -1.94
N VAL A 396 -11.51 15.37 -2.74
CA VAL A 396 -12.92 14.96 -2.72
C VAL A 396 -13.15 13.59 -2.08
N ASP A 397 -12.07 12.92 -1.67
CA ASP A 397 -12.11 11.62 -0.99
C ASP A 397 -12.78 11.74 0.40
N PRO A 398 -13.92 11.08 0.65
CA PRO A 398 -14.58 11.05 1.96
C PRO A 398 -13.86 10.15 2.98
N GLY A 399 -12.81 9.44 2.58
CA GLY A 399 -12.18 8.37 3.34
C GLY A 399 -12.94 7.05 3.22
N GLY A 400 -12.58 6.08 4.05
CA GLY A 400 -13.21 4.75 4.13
C GLY A 400 -12.21 3.68 4.53
N GLN A 401 -12.61 2.40 4.42
CA GLN A 401 -11.81 1.27 4.93
C GLN A 401 -10.85 0.68 3.88
N GLN A 402 -11.00 1.03 2.59
CA GLN A 402 -10.11 0.53 1.54
C GLN A 402 -8.74 1.21 1.62
N ALA A 403 -7.67 0.42 1.51
CA ALA A 403 -6.31 0.94 1.50
C ALA A 403 -5.93 1.65 0.19
N ASN A 404 -6.57 1.31 -0.94
CA ASN A 404 -6.28 1.95 -2.22
C ASN A 404 -6.98 3.31 -2.32
N ARG A 405 -6.30 4.36 -1.83
CA ARG A 405 -6.79 5.74 -1.76
C ARG A 405 -5.81 6.70 -2.43
N PRO A 406 -6.26 7.87 -2.90
CA PRO A 406 -5.41 8.82 -3.63
C PRO A 406 -4.10 9.17 -2.90
N ALA A 407 -4.15 9.46 -1.59
CA ALA A 407 -2.97 9.73 -0.77
C ALA A 407 -1.95 8.56 -0.77
N ASN A 408 -2.43 7.31 -0.72
CA ASN A 408 -1.57 6.13 -0.74
C ASN A 408 -0.97 5.89 -2.13
N SER A 409 -1.74 6.11 -3.20
CA SER A 409 -1.20 6.08 -4.57
C SER A 409 -0.11 7.14 -4.76
N LEU A 410 -0.32 8.37 -4.28
CA LEU A 410 0.69 9.45 -4.30
C LEU A 410 1.98 9.05 -3.57
N LEU A 411 1.85 8.52 -2.35
CA LEU A 411 2.99 8.03 -1.57
C LEU A 411 3.76 6.92 -2.29
N ASN A 412 3.06 5.92 -2.84
CA ASN A 412 3.70 4.79 -3.52
C ASN A 412 4.38 5.19 -4.83
N ILE A 413 3.78 6.11 -5.60
CA ILE A 413 4.36 6.64 -6.83
C ILE A 413 5.65 7.43 -6.54
N LEU A 414 5.64 8.29 -5.51
CA LEU A 414 6.76 9.18 -5.19
C LEU A 414 7.81 8.56 -4.26
N ARG A 415 7.56 7.35 -3.75
CA ARG A 415 8.38 6.65 -2.74
C ARG A 415 9.87 6.70 -3.08
N PRO A 416 10.75 7.09 -2.14
CA PRO A 416 12.16 7.35 -2.48
C PRO A 416 12.95 6.08 -2.85
N TRP A 417 12.69 4.96 -2.17
CA TRP A 417 13.45 3.72 -2.32
C TRP A 417 12.86 2.72 -3.32
N HIS A 418 11.60 2.90 -3.72
CA HIS A 418 10.93 2.12 -4.76
C HIS A 418 9.87 2.98 -5.46
N PRO A 419 10.28 3.93 -6.33
CA PRO A 419 9.33 4.76 -7.05
C PRO A 419 8.56 3.93 -8.07
N ASP A 420 7.23 3.95 -7.98
CA ASP A 420 6.37 3.31 -8.97
C ASP A 420 6.14 4.22 -10.19
N THR A 421 7.23 4.70 -10.77
CA THR A 421 7.24 5.56 -11.96
C THR A 421 8.58 5.49 -12.69
N ALA A 422 8.60 5.76 -13.99
CA ALA A 422 9.83 6.00 -14.76
C ALA A 422 10.39 7.42 -14.60
N ALA A 423 9.70 8.31 -13.88
CA ALA A 423 10.15 9.69 -13.69
C ALA A 423 11.45 9.77 -12.88
N SER A 424 12.38 10.62 -13.34
CA SER A 424 13.65 10.87 -12.65
C SER A 424 13.45 11.47 -11.24
N PRO A 425 14.42 11.32 -10.31
CA PRO A 425 14.36 11.99 -9.01
C PRO A 425 14.11 13.50 -9.11
N GLY A 426 14.74 14.18 -10.06
CA GLY A 426 14.52 15.61 -10.31
C GLY A 426 13.08 15.92 -10.74
N SER A 427 12.52 15.13 -11.66
CA SER A 427 11.12 15.27 -12.08
C SER A 427 10.14 15.02 -10.93
N ARG A 428 10.43 14.04 -10.06
CA ARG A 428 9.63 13.76 -8.85
C ARG A 428 9.66 14.93 -7.86
N LEU A 429 10.84 15.53 -7.63
CA LEU A 429 10.97 16.72 -6.77
C LEU A 429 10.24 17.94 -7.36
N MET A 430 10.33 18.16 -8.67
CA MET A 430 9.57 19.24 -9.34
C MET A 430 8.07 19.07 -9.20
N VAL A 431 7.56 17.85 -9.32
CA VAL A 431 6.14 17.57 -9.11
C VAL A 431 5.77 17.76 -7.64
N PHE A 432 6.60 17.32 -6.69
CA PHE A 432 6.40 17.60 -5.27
C PHE A 432 6.35 19.11 -4.98
N ASP A 433 7.18 19.92 -5.62
CA ASP A 433 7.13 21.39 -5.53
C ASP A 433 5.82 21.97 -6.08
N ASN A 434 5.28 21.39 -7.15
CA ASN A 434 3.96 21.78 -7.65
C ASN A 434 2.85 21.42 -6.66
N ILE A 435 2.93 20.27 -5.99
CA ILE A 435 1.99 19.90 -4.92
C ILE A 435 2.10 20.89 -3.76
N ARG A 436 3.32 21.25 -3.32
CA ARG A 436 3.52 22.27 -2.27
C ARG A 436 2.85 23.60 -2.59
N LYS A 437 2.94 24.03 -3.85
CA LYS A 437 2.34 25.28 -4.32
C LYS A 437 0.80 25.23 -4.36
N ASN A 438 0.22 24.14 -4.88
CA ASN A 438 -1.22 24.07 -5.16
C ASN A 438 -2.03 23.41 -4.03
N TYR A 439 -1.39 22.55 -3.23
CA TYR A 439 -2.02 21.72 -2.19
C TYR A 439 -1.14 21.63 -0.90
N PRO A 440 -0.85 22.76 -0.20
CA PRO A 440 0.14 22.81 0.89
C PRO A 440 -0.03 21.77 1.99
N ASP A 441 -1.26 21.56 2.48
CA ASP A 441 -1.52 20.62 3.58
C ASP A 441 -1.33 19.15 3.17
N ARG A 442 -1.59 18.82 1.90
CA ARG A 442 -1.34 17.48 1.35
C ARG A 442 0.14 17.27 1.08
N ALA A 443 0.81 18.31 0.58
CA ALA A 443 2.25 18.29 0.39
C ALA A 443 2.98 18.06 1.71
N TRP A 444 2.51 18.68 2.79
CA TRP A 444 3.05 18.48 4.13
C TRP A 444 2.96 17.02 4.58
N LYS A 445 1.75 16.44 4.55
CA LYS A 445 1.52 15.03 4.91
C LYS A 445 2.33 14.06 4.05
N LEU A 446 2.37 14.31 2.74
CA LEU A 446 3.16 13.52 1.79
C LEU A 446 4.65 13.65 2.07
N GLY A 447 5.15 14.86 2.33
CA GLY A 447 6.56 15.13 2.64
C GLY A 447 7.02 14.34 3.85
N LEU A 448 6.27 14.38 4.95
CA LEU A 448 6.56 13.58 6.15
C LEU A 448 6.50 12.08 5.89
N ALA A 449 5.53 11.62 5.10
CA ALA A 449 5.39 10.20 4.75
C ALA A 449 6.50 9.69 3.80
N LEU A 450 7.15 10.59 3.06
CA LEU A 450 8.32 10.26 2.23
C LEU A 450 9.62 10.18 3.04
N LEU A 451 9.67 10.76 4.25
CA LEU A 451 10.84 10.66 5.14
C LEU A 451 10.98 9.25 5.73
N PRO A 452 12.20 8.86 6.18
CA PRO A 452 12.43 7.55 6.77
C PRO A 452 11.68 7.36 8.10
N GLU A 453 11.18 6.15 8.34
CA GLU A 453 10.52 5.74 9.59
C GLU A 453 11.27 4.57 10.24
N ALA A 454 11.21 4.48 11.58
CA ALA A 454 11.97 3.50 12.36
C ALA A 454 11.52 2.06 12.10
N HIS A 455 10.27 1.85 11.71
CA HIS A 455 9.73 0.54 11.36
C HIS A 455 9.52 0.57 9.85
N GLY A 456 10.29 -0.23 9.11
CA GLY A 456 10.28 -0.20 7.65
C GLY A 456 8.87 -0.22 7.09
N SER A 457 8.55 0.75 6.23
CA SER A 457 7.22 0.84 5.63
C SER A 457 7.03 -0.29 4.61
N VAL A 458 5.90 -0.99 4.71
CA VAL A 458 5.50 -2.00 3.71
C VAL A 458 5.05 -1.26 2.46
N HIS A 459 5.66 -1.58 1.32
CA HIS A 459 5.25 -1.06 0.02
C HIS A 459 4.40 -2.10 -0.70
N PHE A 460 3.23 -1.66 -1.15
CA PHE A 460 2.39 -2.39 -2.08
C PHE A 460 2.51 -1.69 -3.44
N PRO A 461 3.11 -2.34 -4.46
CA PRO A 461 3.30 -1.71 -5.76
C PRO A 461 1.98 -1.26 -6.37
N THR A 462 1.98 -0.08 -6.98
CA THR A 462 0.84 0.42 -7.75
C THR A 462 0.57 -0.43 -9.00
N ARG A 463 -0.59 -0.22 -9.63
CA ARG A 463 -0.88 -0.89 -10.91
C ARG A 463 0.13 -0.44 -11.98
N SER A 464 0.91 -1.38 -12.48
CA SER A 464 1.81 -1.18 -13.61
C SER A 464 1.10 -1.36 -14.96
N PRO A 465 1.58 -0.70 -16.04
CA PRO A 465 1.12 -1.00 -17.40
C PRO A 465 1.31 -2.47 -17.77
N GLU A 466 0.41 -3.00 -18.61
CA GLU A 466 0.45 -4.39 -19.11
C GLU A 466 1.20 -4.53 -20.44
N TYR A 467 1.12 -3.53 -21.32
CA TYR A 467 1.59 -3.54 -22.70
C TYR A 467 2.60 -2.43 -22.99
N ARG A 468 2.45 -1.25 -22.40
CA ARG A 468 3.40 -0.13 -22.59
C ARG A 468 4.70 -0.39 -21.81
N GLU A 469 5.83 -0.18 -22.48
CA GLU A 469 7.18 -0.37 -21.94
C GLU A 469 7.64 0.83 -21.09
N TRP A 470 6.81 1.27 -20.14
CA TRP A 470 7.17 2.36 -19.21
C TRP A 470 7.83 1.84 -17.94
N LYS A 471 7.42 0.67 -17.46
CA LYS A 471 7.99 0.08 -16.24
C LYS A 471 9.37 -0.51 -16.57
N PRO A 472 10.45 -0.12 -15.86
CA PRO A 472 11.75 -0.76 -16.02
C PRO A 472 11.74 -2.20 -15.49
N ASP A 473 12.53 -3.08 -16.12
CA ASP A 473 12.67 -4.50 -15.70
C ASP A 473 13.24 -4.63 -14.27
N LYS A 474 13.96 -3.62 -13.77
CA LYS A 474 14.49 -3.56 -12.40
C LYS A 474 14.40 -2.14 -11.85
N THR A 475 13.62 -1.96 -10.79
CA THR A 475 13.63 -0.73 -9.97
C THR A 475 14.66 -0.92 -8.85
N SER A 476 15.80 -0.24 -8.96
CA SER A 476 16.85 -0.25 -7.93
C SER A 476 17.35 1.16 -7.73
N VAL A 477 17.14 1.72 -6.54
CA VAL A 477 17.59 3.07 -6.20
C VAL A 477 18.91 2.97 -5.44
N PRO A 478 20.01 3.56 -5.94
CA PRO A 478 21.27 3.61 -5.21
C PRO A 478 21.12 4.35 -3.87
N ALA A 479 21.85 3.92 -2.83
CA ALA A 479 21.77 4.55 -1.51
C ALA A 479 22.04 6.07 -1.54
N ALA A 480 22.97 6.53 -2.39
CA ALA A 480 23.26 7.96 -2.56
C ALA A 480 22.08 8.74 -3.17
N GLU A 481 21.36 8.14 -4.12
CA GLU A 481 20.16 8.74 -4.71
C GLU A 481 19.02 8.80 -3.70
N TYR A 482 18.83 7.71 -2.94
CA TYR A 482 17.85 7.65 -1.85
C TYR A 482 18.09 8.77 -0.83
N TRP A 483 19.28 8.84 -0.24
CA TRP A 483 19.60 9.87 0.76
C TRP A 483 19.61 11.28 0.18
N GLY A 484 20.04 11.46 -1.07
CA GLY A 484 19.94 12.75 -1.76
C GLY A 484 18.49 13.21 -1.94
N PHE A 485 17.58 12.30 -2.29
CA PHE A 485 16.15 12.60 -2.39
C PHE A 485 15.54 12.94 -1.03
N ILE A 486 15.87 12.19 0.03
CA ILE A 486 15.43 12.47 1.40
C ILE A 486 15.87 13.86 1.84
N ALA A 487 17.13 14.22 1.63
CA ALA A 487 17.64 15.54 1.99
C ALA A 487 16.89 16.68 1.29
N GLU A 488 16.53 16.50 0.02
CA GLU A 488 15.77 17.47 -0.75
C GLU A 488 14.30 17.59 -0.30
N VAL A 489 13.64 16.49 0.06
CA VAL A 489 12.30 16.51 0.66
C VAL A 489 12.34 17.19 2.03
N LEU A 490 13.31 16.85 2.88
CA LEU A 490 13.48 17.44 4.19
C LEU A 490 13.70 18.96 4.12
N ASN A 491 14.55 19.43 3.21
CA ASN A 491 14.78 20.87 3.01
C ASN A 491 13.47 21.61 2.73
N ARG A 492 12.55 20.99 1.99
CA ARG A 492 11.24 21.54 1.67
C ARG A 492 10.31 21.52 2.87
N CYS A 493 10.30 20.43 3.65
CA CYS A 493 9.59 20.37 4.93
C CYS A 493 10.08 21.46 5.90
N ILE A 494 11.39 21.70 6.02
CA ILE A 494 11.95 22.77 6.86
C ILE A 494 11.46 24.15 6.39
N GLN A 495 11.43 24.40 5.07
CA GLN A 495 10.89 25.64 4.51
C GLN A 495 9.39 25.80 4.79
N ASP A 496 8.63 24.72 4.64
CA ASP A 496 7.18 24.71 4.81
C ASP A 496 6.76 24.75 6.30
N ALA A 497 7.64 24.35 7.21
CA ALA A 497 7.43 24.48 8.65
C ALA A 497 7.41 25.96 9.05
N GLY A 498 8.37 26.77 8.60
CA GLY A 498 8.37 28.21 8.87
C GLY A 498 8.13 28.55 10.37
N ASN A 499 7.03 29.25 10.66
CA ASN A 499 6.57 29.60 12.02
C ASN A 499 5.44 28.69 12.54
N ASP A 500 5.17 27.58 11.87
CA ASP A 500 4.22 26.55 12.31
C ASP A 500 4.96 25.56 13.24
N TRP A 501 4.69 25.68 14.53
CA TRP A 501 5.40 24.95 15.58
C TRP A 501 4.97 23.49 15.69
N ASP A 502 3.74 23.16 15.27
CA ASP A 502 3.27 21.78 15.21
C ASP A 502 4.04 21.03 14.12
N ARG A 503 4.29 21.67 12.98
CA ARG A 503 5.13 21.13 11.90
C ARG A 503 6.57 20.86 12.33
N TRP A 504 7.14 21.73 13.18
CA TRP A 504 8.46 21.49 13.76
C TRP A 504 8.48 20.26 14.67
N ALA A 505 7.44 20.07 15.50
CA ALA A 505 7.32 18.88 16.34
C ALA A 505 7.27 17.59 15.49
N GLU A 506 6.48 17.58 14.42
CA GLU A 506 6.38 16.45 13.49
C GLU A 506 7.69 16.17 12.73
N ILE A 507 8.51 17.19 12.43
CA ILE A 507 9.87 17.00 11.89
C ILE A 507 10.76 16.30 12.93
N PHE A 508 10.68 16.69 14.20
CA PHE A 508 11.46 16.05 15.27
C PHE A 508 11.08 14.58 15.48
N ASP A 509 9.83 14.18 15.19
CA ASP A 509 9.42 12.76 15.21
C ASP A 509 10.18 11.90 14.18
N ARG A 510 10.70 12.52 13.12
CA ARG A 510 11.49 11.84 12.08
C ARG A 510 12.99 11.94 12.30
N TYR A 511 13.44 12.76 13.25
CA TYR A 511 14.84 13.15 13.46
C TYR A 511 15.81 11.97 13.57
N ALA A 512 15.45 10.95 14.37
CA ALA A 512 16.32 9.81 14.63
C ALA A 512 16.65 8.96 13.39
N ASN A 513 15.74 8.93 12.41
CA ASN A 513 15.86 8.10 11.23
C ASN A 513 16.59 8.79 10.07
N LEU A 514 17.06 10.03 10.28
CA LEU A 514 17.70 10.84 9.26
C LEU A 514 19.23 10.73 9.29
N ALA A 515 19.86 11.03 8.15
CA ALA A 515 21.31 11.11 8.04
C ALA A 515 21.89 12.20 8.98
N PRO A 516 23.13 12.04 9.48
CA PRO A 516 23.75 13.02 10.39
C PRO A 516 23.75 14.47 9.87
N SER A 517 24.01 14.66 8.56
CA SER A 517 23.99 15.98 7.92
C SER A 517 22.60 16.62 7.91
N ASP A 518 21.55 15.81 7.84
CA ASP A 518 20.18 16.27 7.81
C ASP A 518 19.66 16.60 9.21
N ARG A 519 20.08 15.83 10.22
CA ARG A 519 19.89 16.17 11.64
C ARG A 519 20.55 17.50 12.00
N GLU A 520 21.76 17.74 11.53
CA GLU A 520 22.45 19.02 11.71
C GLU A 520 21.67 20.19 11.10
N LYS A 521 21.15 20.02 9.87
CA LYS A 521 20.31 21.05 9.24
C LYS A 521 19.04 21.32 10.04
N ILE A 522 18.34 20.30 10.53
CA ILE A 522 17.15 20.48 11.38
C ILE A 522 17.51 21.33 12.61
N ARG A 523 18.56 20.94 13.35
CA ARG A 523 19.01 21.69 14.54
C ARG A 523 19.36 23.13 14.20
N ALA A 524 20.14 23.36 13.15
CA ALA A 524 20.59 24.70 12.75
C ALA A 524 19.41 25.59 12.31
N SER A 525 18.52 25.06 11.48
CA SER A 525 17.32 25.78 11.02
C SER A 525 16.36 26.06 12.16
N PHE A 526 16.09 25.09 13.03
CA PHE A 526 15.22 25.29 14.19
C PHE A 526 15.81 26.29 15.18
N GLN A 527 17.11 26.19 15.49
CA GLN A 527 17.80 27.16 16.35
C GLN A 527 17.67 28.60 15.82
N GLY A 528 17.73 28.78 14.50
CA GLY A 528 17.48 30.08 13.86
C GLY A 528 16.04 30.58 13.98
N GLN A 529 15.06 29.69 14.17
CA GLN A 529 13.64 30.03 14.34
C GLN A 529 13.24 30.28 15.80
N ILE A 530 13.99 29.77 16.80
CA ILE A 530 13.68 29.98 18.24
C ILE A 530 13.40 31.46 18.60
N PRO A 531 14.11 32.47 18.06
CA PRO A 531 13.78 33.87 18.34
C PRO A 531 12.38 34.32 17.90
N ASN A 532 11.77 33.65 16.91
CA ASN A 532 10.41 33.93 16.42
C ASN A 532 9.33 33.25 17.28
N LEU A 533 9.71 32.32 18.16
CA LEU A 533 8.81 31.61 19.06
C LEU A 533 8.50 32.49 20.29
N THR A 534 7.47 33.34 20.15
CA THR A 534 7.04 34.28 21.20
C THR A 534 5.96 33.71 22.12
N SER A 535 5.23 32.69 21.66
CA SER A 535 4.19 32.00 22.43
C SER A 535 4.83 31.10 23.49
N GLY A 536 4.63 31.42 24.78
CA GLY A 536 5.10 30.59 25.89
C GLY A 536 4.50 29.18 25.88
N SER A 537 3.23 29.04 25.45
CA SER A 537 2.57 27.73 25.33
C SER A 537 3.21 26.87 24.24
N ASP A 538 3.46 27.42 23.05
CA ASP A 538 4.08 26.66 21.96
C ASP A 538 5.54 26.34 22.28
N ARG A 539 6.23 27.24 22.99
CA ARG A 539 7.56 26.97 23.55
C ARG A 539 7.55 25.79 24.51
N ALA A 540 6.64 25.77 25.48
CA ALA A 540 6.51 24.67 26.44
C ALA A 540 6.17 23.34 25.74
N LYS A 541 5.27 23.36 24.76
CA LYS A 541 4.91 22.16 23.96
C LYS A 541 6.12 21.61 23.21
N LEU A 542 6.80 22.44 22.42
CA LEU A 542 7.99 22.02 21.65
C LEU A 542 9.11 21.55 22.57
N TRP A 543 9.35 22.27 23.67
CA TRP A 543 10.33 21.87 24.68
C TRP A 543 10.01 20.47 25.22
N SER A 544 8.76 20.24 25.64
CA SER A 544 8.34 18.94 26.16
C SER A 544 8.47 17.83 25.12
N HIS A 545 8.15 18.12 23.86
CA HIS A 545 8.26 17.18 22.75
C HIS A 545 9.71 16.76 22.48
N VAL A 546 10.62 17.73 22.32
CA VAL A 546 12.05 17.44 22.11
C VAL A 546 12.67 16.76 23.33
N ARG A 547 12.28 17.14 24.55
CA ARG A 547 12.70 16.46 25.79
C ARG A 547 12.31 14.99 25.76
N LYS A 548 11.09 14.70 25.33
CA LYS A 548 10.59 13.33 25.24
C LYS A 548 11.42 12.52 24.24
N VAL A 549 11.74 13.08 23.07
CA VAL A 549 12.62 12.42 22.09
C VAL A 549 13.97 12.07 22.72
N ILE A 550 14.61 13.02 23.42
CA ILE A 550 15.89 12.78 24.13
C ILE A 550 15.75 11.65 25.16
N ALA A 551 14.71 11.74 26.00
CA ALA A 551 14.41 10.76 27.05
C ALA A 551 14.23 9.34 26.47
N ASP A 552 13.43 9.20 25.41
CA ASP A 552 13.16 7.91 24.78
C ASP A 552 14.46 7.27 24.25
N HIS A 553 15.38 8.06 23.68
CA HIS A 553 16.68 7.56 23.21
C HIS A 553 17.64 7.19 24.34
N ARG A 554 17.69 7.98 25.43
CA ARG A 554 18.50 7.67 26.62
C ARG A 554 17.97 6.46 27.40
N GLU A 555 16.68 6.16 27.33
CA GLU A 555 16.12 4.98 27.97
C GLU A 555 16.67 3.68 27.39
N PHE A 556 16.88 3.66 26.07
CA PHE A 556 17.26 2.46 25.33
C PHE A 556 18.57 2.68 24.55
N PRO A 557 19.70 2.94 25.23
CA PRO A 557 20.96 3.31 24.57
C PRO A 557 21.50 2.19 23.66
N GLU A 558 21.21 0.94 23.99
CA GLU A 558 21.64 -0.26 23.24
C GLU A 558 20.68 -0.63 22.09
N ALA A 559 19.56 0.07 21.91
CA ALA A 559 18.61 -0.25 20.85
C ALA A 559 19.11 0.26 19.49
N ALA A 560 18.90 -0.52 18.43
CA ALA A 560 19.37 -0.17 17.08
C ALA A 560 18.76 1.12 16.51
N TRP A 561 17.59 1.53 17.01
CA TRP A 561 16.92 2.78 16.64
C TRP A 561 17.38 3.98 17.47
N SER A 562 18.19 3.76 18.51
CA SER A 562 18.61 4.82 19.41
C SER A 562 19.68 5.71 18.80
N LEU A 563 19.65 7.00 19.17
CA LEU A 563 20.65 7.96 18.76
C LEU A 563 21.95 7.73 19.54
N PRO A 564 23.12 7.94 18.92
CA PRO A 564 24.37 7.95 19.66
C PRO A 564 24.42 9.15 20.61
N GLU A 565 25.09 8.98 21.75
CA GLU A 565 25.17 10.03 22.80
C GLU A 565 25.68 11.37 22.25
N GLU A 566 26.63 11.35 21.31
CA GLU A 566 27.13 12.57 20.65
C GLU A 566 26.05 13.39 19.95
N GLU A 567 24.97 12.75 19.48
CA GLU A 567 23.84 13.41 18.82
C GLU A 567 22.76 13.82 19.82
N ILE A 568 22.65 13.11 20.94
CA ILE A 568 21.77 13.46 22.05
C ILE A 568 22.27 14.74 22.73
N VAL A 569 23.57 14.85 23.00
CA VAL A 569 24.19 16.07 23.56
C VAL A 569 23.90 17.31 22.71
N LYS A 570 23.88 17.18 21.37
CA LYS A 570 23.54 18.29 20.47
C LYS A 570 22.07 18.70 20.56
N LEU A 571 21.17 17.79 20.98
CA LEU A 571 19.78 18.11 21.28
C LEU A 571 19.64 18.76 22.67
N ASP A 572 20.47 18.39 23.65
CA ASP A 572 20.51 19.10 24.95
C ASP A 572 20.88 20.58 24.76
N ASP A 573 21.92 20.87 23.98
CA ASP A 573 22.32 22.26 23.65
C ASP A 573 21.17 23.06 22.98
N LEU A 574 20.27 22.36 22.29
CA LEU A 574 19.10 22.96 21.65
C LEU A 574 17.96 23.16 22.64
N ILE A 575 17.74 22.19 23.53
CA ILE A 575 16.65 22.22 24.49
C ILE A 575 16.87 23.26 25.59
N GLU A 576 18.13 23.52 25.98
CA GLU A 576 18.49 24.60 26.89
C GLU A 576 18.06 25.98 26.35
N LYS A 577 18.19 26.20 25.04
CA LYS A 577 17.79 27.46 24.38
C LYS A 577 16.27 27.56 24.20
N LEU A 578 15.60 26.41 24.14
CA LEU A 578 14.14 26.30 23.98
C LEU A 578 13.41 26.32 25.33
N ALA A 579 14.13 26.20 26.46
CA ALA A 579 13.56 26.10 27.79
C ALA A 579 12.54 27.23 28.07
N PRO A 580 11.30 26.90 28.49
CA PRO A 580 10.33 27.91 28.90
C PRO A 580 10.86 28.66 30.13
N PRO A 581 10.68 29.99 30.23
CA PRO A 581 11.21 30.75 31.36
C PRO A 581 10.50 30.42 32.69
N GLU A 582 9.27 29.92 32.63
CA GLU A 582 8.49 29.57 33.82
C GLU A 582 8.86 28.18 34.38
N PRO A 583 9.20 28.05 35.68
CA PRO A 583 9.58 26.77 36.28
C PRO A 583 8.50 25.69 36.19
N HIS A 584 7.22 26.07 36.32
CA HIS A 584 6.13 25.10 36.22
C HIS A 584 6.09 24.41 34.85
N ALA A 585 6.37 25.14 33.77
CA ALA A 585 6.38 24.60 32.42
C ALA A 585 7.60 23.69 32.17
N GLN A 586 8.74 23.94 32.81
CA GLN A 586 9.93 23.07 32.75
C GLN A 586 9.73 21.75 33.51
N HIS A 587 8.90 21.73 34.55
CA HIS A 587 8.72 20.55 35.39
C HIS A 587 7.40 19.82 35.19
N GLU A 588 6.46 20.39 34.42
CA GLU A 588 5.13 19.86 34.17
C GLU A 588 5.13 18.37 33.80
N TRP A 589 6.10 17.97 32.98
CA TRP A 589 6.19 16.62 32.45
C TRP A 589 6.36 15.51 33.50
N LEU A 590 6.93 15.82 34.67
CA LEU A 590 7.06 14.87 35.78
C LEU A 590 5.68 14.46 36.33
N PHE A 591 4.63 15.22 36.02
CA PHE A 591 3.28 15.05 36.52
C PHE A 591 2.28 14.70 35.40
N GLN A 592 2.74 14.46 34.17
CA GLN A 592 1.89 14.07 33.05
C GLN A 592 1.60 12.55 32.99
N ASP A 593 2.36 11.75 33.72
CA ASP A 593 2.19 10.31 33.86
C ASP A 593 2.51 9.90 35.31
N TRP A 594 1.97 8.77 35.78
CA TRP A 594 2.39 8.16 37.05
C TRP A 594 3.82 7.64 36.96
N SER A 595 4.22 7.23 35.76
CA SER A 595 5.51 6.62 35.44
C SER A 595 6.24 7.35 34.30
N PRO A 596 6.60 8.64 34.45
CA PRO A 596 7.34 9.37 33.42
C PRO A 596 8.76 8.83 33.27
N HIS A 597 9.32 8.84 32.06
CA HIS A 597 10.71 8.42 31.86
C HIS A 597 11.69 9.28 32.67
N LEU A 598 12.64 8.66 33.37
CA LEU A 598 13.67 9.33 34.16
C LEU A 598 15.07 8.95 33.68
N GLU A 599 15.92 9.97 33.51
CA GLU A 599 17.33 9.75 33.27
C GLU A 599 17.99 9.15 34.53
N GLY A 600 18.64 7.99 34.37
CA GLY A 600 19.37 7.31 35.44
C GLY A 600 18.59 6.23 36.21
N ALA A 601 17.29 6.03 35.96
CA ALA A 601 16.55 4.91 36.55
C ALA A 601 15.39 4.45 35.66
N ARG A 602 15.16 3.13 35.60
CA ARG A 602 14.04 2.52 34.85
C ARG A 602 13.23 1.59 35.74
N ILE A 603 11.91 1.59 35.51
CA ILE A 603 10.97 0.71 36.20
C ILE A 603 11.34 -0.77 36.00
N LEU A 604 11.75 -1.12 34.78
CA LEU A 604 12.11 -2.50 34.41
C LEU A 604 13.39 -2.99 35.11
N ASP A 605 14.28 -2.08 35.51
CA ASP A 605 15.55 -2.42 36.13
C ASP A 605 15.38 -2.58 37.66
N ASN A 606 14.78 -1.57 38.30
CA ASN A 606 14.51 -1.57 39.73
C ASN A 606 13.40 -0.56 40.09
N TYR A 607 12.24 -1.08 40.47
CA TYR A 607 11.08 -0.26 40.82
C TYR A 607 11.35 0.67 42.01
N ASP A 608 11.93 0.18 43.11
CA ASP A 608 12.16 0.97 44.32
C ASP A 608 13.15 2.12 44.08
N THR A 609 14.18 1.87 43.27
CA THR A 609 15.17 2.90 42.90
C THR A 609 14.55 3.96 42.00
N TYR A 610 13.73 3.54 41.04
CA TYR A 610 12.99 4.44 40.17
C TYR A 610 11.98 5.28 40.96
N GLU A 611 11.22 4.68 41.87
CA GLU A 611 10.22 5.37 42.69
C GLU A 611 10.88 6.43 43.58
N ALA A 612 11.99 6.08 44.25
CA ALA A 612 12.75 7.03 45.07
C ALA A 612 13.31 8.20 44.24
N LEU A 613 13.82 7.94 43.03
CA LEU A 613 14.32 9.00 42.14
C LEU A 613 13.19 9.89 41.63
N LEU A 614 12.03 9.31 41.28
CA LEU A 614 10.86 10.04 40.83
C LEU A 614 10.34 10.98 41.92
N GLU A 615 10.26 10.47 43.15
CA GLU A 615 9.84 11.25 44.31
C GLU A 615 10.80 12.42 44.55
N GLN A 616 12.11 12.15 44.60
CA GLN A 616 13.13 13.19 44.71
C GLN A 616 12.99 14.26 43.62
N LYS A 617 12.86 13.85 42.35
CA LYS A 617 12.75 14.79 41.21
C LYS A 617 11.48 15.64 41.28
N ARG A 618 10.35 15.05 41.68
CA ARG A 618 9.10 15.79 41.84
C ARG A 618 9.16 16.76 43.03
N GLU A 619 9.78 16.38 44.14
CA GLU A 619 9.98 17.29 45.28
C GLU A 619 10.91 18.46 44.93
N GLU A 620 12.05 18.19 44.25
CA GLU A 620 12.96 19.22 43.72
C GLU A 620 12.23 20.19 42.77
N ALA A 621 11.41 19.65 41.87
CA ALA A 621 10.59 20.43 40.96
C ALA A 621 9.59 21.33 41.70
N ILE A 622 8.88 20.79 42.70
CA ILE A 622 7.92 21.58 43.47
C ILE A 622 8.63 22.67 44.28
N ALA A 623 9.77 22.37 44.89
CA ALA A 623 10.58 23.38 45.58
C ALA A 623 10.95 24.54 44.63
N SER A 624 11.44 24.22 43.43
CA SER A 624 11.78 25.22 42.42
C SER A 624 10.57 26.05 41.95
N ILE A 625 9.38 25.45 41.87
CA ILE A 625 8.15 26.17 41.48
C ILE A 625 7.70 27.10 42.61
N VAL A 626 7.74 26.62 43.86
CA VAL A 626 7.37 27.39 45.05
C VAL A 626 8.26 28.62 45.21
N ASP A 627 9.56 28.50 44.97
CA ASP A 627 10.53 29.60 45.09
C ASP A 627 10.27 30.75 44.10
N SER A 628 9.47 30.54 43.06
CA SER A 628 9.13 31.56 42.06
C SER A 628 7.97 32.49 42.48
N GLU A 629 6.74 31.95 42.61
CA GLU A 629 5.55 32.71 43.03
C GLU A 629 4.63 31.92 44.00
N GLY A 630 5.16 30.93 44.71
CA GLY A 630 4.43 30.16 45.73
C GLY A 630 3.24 29.36 45.19
N LEU A 631 2.13 29.35 45.96
CA LEU A 631 0.95 28.53 45.67
C LEU A 631 0.24 28.86 44.35
N THR A 632 0.37 30.09 43.84
CA THR A 632 -0.27 30.49 42.56
C THR A 632 0.22 29.64 41.39
N GLN A 633 1.53 29.35 41.36
CA GLN A 633 2.17 28.53 40.32
C GLN A 633 1.87 27.05 40.50
N ILE A 634 1.68 26.59 41.75
CA ILE A 634 1.21 25.24 42.05
C ILE A 634 -0.22 25.04 41.52
N SER A 635 -1.12 26.00 41.74
CA SER A 635 -2.48 25.94 41.20
C SER A 635 -2.51 25.92 39.67
N GLN A 636 -1.59 26.65 39.02
CA GLN A 636 -1.43 26.59 37.56
C GLN A 636 -0.93 25.21 37.10
N LEU A 637 0.08 24.65 37.77
CA LEU A 637 0.58 23.31 37.49
C LEU A 637 -0.54 22.25 37.61
N VAL A 638 -1.29 22.25 38.71
CA VAL A 638 -2.42 21.32 38.96
C VAL A 638 -3.45 21.37 37.83
N SER A 639 -3.69 22.56 37.27
CA SER A 639 -4.68 22.74 36.20
C SER A 639 -4.23 22.15 34.85
N ASN A 640 -2.92 21.92 34.67
CA ASN A 640 -2.32 21.54 33.39
C ASN A 640 -1.78 20.09 33.36
N VAL A 641 -1.78 19.38 34.51
CA VAL A 641 -1.20 18.03 34.63
C VAL A 641 -2.27 16.94 34.68
N ARG A 642 -1.92 15.75 34.18
CA ARG A 642 -2.80 14.56 34.27
C ARG A 642 -2.77 13.88 35.64
N VAL A 643 -1.73 14.11 36.43
CA VAL A 643 -1.55 13.51 37.77
C VAL A 643 -1.43 14.61 38.85
N PRO A 644 -2.52 15.34 39.13
CA PRO A 644 -2.50 16.43 40.12
C PRO A 644 -2.23 15.93 41.55
N GLU A 645 -2.52 14.67 41.84
CA GLU A 645 -2.26 14.07 43.15
C GLU A 645 -0.77 13.97 43.48
N ALA A 646 0.06 13.70 42.45
CA ALA A 646 1.50 13.67 42.62
C ALA A 646 2.07 15.05 42.96
N VAL A 647 1.42 16.13 42.50
CA VAL A 647 1.77 17.52 42.86
C VAL A 647 1.56 17.73 44.36
N GLY A 648 0.38 17.37 44.88
CA GLY A 648 0.07 17.53 46.30
C GLY A 648 0.96 16.69 47.21
N TRP A 649 1.22 15.44 46.82
CA TRP A 649 2.15 14.57 47.53
C TRP A 649 3.56 15.20 47.60
N SER A 650 4.09 15.62 46.46
CA SER A 650 5.44 16.20 46.38
C SER A 650 5.53 17.57 47.06
N LEU A 651 4.45 18.34 47.10
CA LEU A 651 4.35 19.57 47.89
C LEU A 651 4.48 19.29 49.39
N GLY A 652 3.89 18.21 49.89
CA GLY A 652 4.04 17.80 51.29
C GLY A 652 5.47 17.41 51.63
N GLY A 653 6.15 16.70 50.72
CA GLY A 653 7.53 16.27 50.87
C GLY A 653 8.57 17.40 50.75
N ALA A 654 8.33 18.38 49.87
CA ALA A 654 9.17 19.57 49.72
C ALA A 654 9.13 20.52 50.94
N ARG A 655 8.15 20.33 51.84
CA ARG A 655 8.00 21.04 53.13
C ARG A 655 7.97 22.58 53.09
N PRO A 656 7.28 23.24 52.15
CA PRO A 656 6.97 24.66 52.30
C PRO A 656 5.90 24.87 53.39
N ILE A 657 5.86 26.07 54.00
CA ILE A 657 4.86 26.42 55.03
C ILE A 657 3.61 26.99 54.34
N PHE A 658 2.71 26.10 53.91
CA PHE A 658 1.41 26.44 53.29
C PHE A 658 0.20 25.84 54.03
N ASP A 659 0.39 25.46 55.30
CA ASP A 659 -0.62 24.74 56.08
C ASP A 659 -1.93 25.55 56.18
N ASP A 660 -1.85 26.87 56.39
CA ASP A 660 -3.05 27.71 56.59
C ASP A 660 -3.85 27.87 55.28
N GLU A 661 -3.18 28.11 54.15
CA GLU A 661 -3.83 28.20 52.85
C GLU A 661 -4.45 26.86 52.41
N LEU A 662 -3.74 25.75 52.60
CA LEU A 662 -4.23 24.43 52.20
C LEU A 662 -5.32 23.90 53.15
N LEU A 663 -5.34 24.33 54.41
CA LEU A 663 -6.47 24.07 55.31
C LEU A 663 -7.75 24.71 54.78
N GLU A 664 -7.69 25.91 54.20
CA GLU A 664 -8.85 26.53 53.53
C GLU A 664 -9.34 25.69 52.33
N SER A 665 -8.43 25.08 51.58
CA SER A 665 -8.73 24.16 50.48
C SER A 665 -9.35 22.82 50.92
N LEU A 666 -9.29 22.46 52.21
CA LEU A 666 -9.99 21.31 52.78
C LEU A 666 -11.46 21.58 53.15
N LYS A 667 -11.96 22.81 52.99
CA LYS A 667 -13.38 23.12 53.24
C LYS A 667 -14.27 22.42 52.22
N LEU A 668 -15.50 22.10 52.65
CA LEU A 668 -16.53 21.51 51.77
C LEU A 668 -16.87 22.42 50.57
N SER A 669 -16.66 23.74 50.71
CA SER A 669 -16.88 24.75 49.67
C SER A 669 -15.74 24.89 48.65
N ALA A 670 -14.57 24.28 48.88
CA ALA A 670 -13.44 24.33 47.95
C ALA A 670 -13.71 23.48 46.70
N SER A 671 -13.02 23.78 45.60
CA SER A 671 -13.13 22.97 44.38
C SER A 671 -12.56 21.56 44.58
N ALA A 672 -12.97 20.61 43.74
CA ALA A 672 -12.49 19.22 43.83
C ALA A 672 -10.96 19.13 43.63
N ALA A 673 -10.39 19.94 42.73
CA ALA A 673 -8.96 19.93 42.43
C ALA A 673 -8.12 20.51 43.58
N GLU A 674 -8.53 21.64 44.15
CA GLU A 674 -7.88 22.25 45.33
C GLU A 674 -7.94 21.31 46.54
N ARG A 675 -9.08 20.63 46.73
CA ARG A 675 -9.24 19.67 47.81
C ARG A 675 -8.33 18.45 47.65
N GLN A 676 -8.26 17.87 46.46
CA GLN A 676 -7.36 16.73 46.19
C GLN A 676 -5.89 17.10 46.39
N LEU A 677 -5.48 18.30 45.97
CA LEU A 677 -4.14 18.82 46.23
C LEU A 677 -3.85 18.87 47.74
N ALA A 678 -4.75 19.48 48.51
CA ALA A 678 -4.59 19.62 49.95
C ALA A 678 -4.63 18.26 50.67
N GLU A 679 -5.53 17.35 50.27
CA GLU A 679 -5.60 15.99 50.80
C GLU A 679 -4.27 15.24 50.64
N ARG A 680 -3.66 15.31 49.46
CA ARG A 680 -2.38 14.67 49.18
C ARG A 680 -1.20 15.32 49.91
N TYR A 681 -1.22 16.64 50.06
CA TYR A 681 -0.25 17.38 50.88
C TYR A 681 -0.27 16.93 52.34
N PHE A 682 -1.44 16.95 53.00
CA PHE A 682 -1.54 16.57 54.42
C PHE A 682 -1.30 15.07 54.64
N ALA A 683 -1.67 14.21 53.68
CA ALA A 683 -1.33 12.80 53.74
C ALA A 683 0.20 12.57 53.76
N ARG A 684 0.96 13.27 52.89
CA ARG A 684 2.43 13.19 52.90
C ARG A 684 3.03 13.75 54.19
N ARG A 685 2.53 14.90 54.68
CA ARG A 685 2.98 15.48 55.97
C ARG A 685 2.78 14.50 57.13
N PHE A 686 1.67 13.77 57.16
CA PHE A 686 1.44 12.72 58.16
C PHE A 686 2.42 11.55 58.03
N VAL A 687 2.70 11.08 56.81
CA VAL A 687 3.67 9.99 56.60
C VAL A 687 5.06 10.36 57.11
N ASP A 688 5.45 11.62 56.94
CA ASP A 688 6.77 12.12 57.35
C ASP A 688 6.88 12.41 58.87
N GLU A 689 5.84 12.98 59.48
CA GLU A 689 5.89 13.51 60.86
C GLU A 689 5.06 12.72 61.88
N GLY A 690 4.20 11.82 61.40
CA GLY A 690 3.39 10.95 62.23
C GLY A 690 2.32 11.67 63.06
N TRP A 691 1.88 10.97 64.10
CA TRP A 691 0.71 11.36 64.88
C TRP A 691 0.89 12.65 65.69
N ASP A 692 2.08 12.86 66.25
CA ASP A 692 2.35 14.01 67.12
C ASP A 692 2.17 15.34 66.36
N TRP A 693 2.51 15.37 65.08
CA TRP A 693 2.25 16.52 64.21
C TRP A 693 0.75 16.75 63.99
N LEU A 694 0.00 15.68 63.67
CA LEU A 694 -1.44 15.79 63.41
C LEU A 694 -2.20 16.27 64.65
N GLU A 695 -1.88 15.71 65.82
CA GLU A 695 -2.46 16.14 67.10
C GLU A 695 -2.09 17.59 67.42
N GLY A 696 -0.83 17.98 67.15
CA GLY A 696 -0.36 19.35 67.26
C GLY A 696 -1.11 20.32 66.34
N LEU A 697 -1.36 19.94 65.09
CA LEU A 697 -2.11 20.73 64.10
C LEU A 697 -3.56 20.94 64.56
N LEU A 698 -4.24 19.87 64.96
CA LEU A 698 -5.63 19.91 65.43
C LEU A 698 -5.80 20.72 66.73
N THR A 699 -4.78 20.72 67.59
CA THR A 699 -4.77 21.49 68.85
C THR A 699 -4.49 22.97 68.61
N LYS A 700 -3.55 23.30 67.71
CA LYS A 700 -3.19 24.69 67.38
C LYS A 700 -4.27 25.41 66.57
N ARG A 701 -5.17 24.67 65.91
CA ARG A 701 -6.22 25.17 65.02
C ARG A 701 -7.63 24.77 65.51
N PRO A 702 -8.11 25.28 66.66
CA PRO A 702 -9.46 25.00 67.17
C PRO A 702 -10.59 25.44 66.23
N GLU A 703 -10.33 26.39 65.34
CA GLU A 703 -11.26 26.96 64.36
C GLU A 703 -11.63 26.03 63.20
N LEU A 704 -10.93 24.90 63.03
CA LEU A 704 -11.21 23.93 61.96
C LEU A 704 -12.61 23.33 62.11
N SER A 705 -13.36 23.31 61.01
CA SER A 705 -14.68 22.69 60.95
C SER A 705 -14.62 21.18 61.21
N ALA A 706 -15.75 20.60 61.66
CA ALA A 706 -15.87 19.15 61.83
C ALA A 706 -15.52 18.38 60.54
N TYR A 707 -15.80 18.98 59.37
CA TYR A 707 -15.45 18.44 58.07
C TYR A 707 -13.94 18.35 57.85
N GLN A 708 -13.21 19.45 58.06
CA GLN A 708 -11.75 19.48 57.89
C GLN A 708 -11.05 18.52 58.88
N ARG A 709 -11.50 18.50 60.14
CA ARG A 709 -10.97 17.59 61.18
C ARG A 709 -11.14 16.12 60.78
N ALA A 710 -12.32 15.76 60.30
CA ALA A 710 -12.61 14.40 59.85
C ALA A 710 -11.74 13.97 58.66
N LEU A 711 -11.55 14.85 57.67
CA LEU A 711 -10.67 14.57 56.53
C LEU A 711 -9.21 14.38 56.94
N LEU A 712 -8.65 15.26 57.76
CA LEU A 712 -7.27 15.11 58.26
C LEU A 712 -7.05 13.78 59.00
N LEU A 713 -8.03 13.37 59.82
CA LEU A 713 -7.99 12.06 60.50
C LEU A 713 -8.08 10.90 59.50
N LEU A 714 -8.93 10.98 58.47
CA LEU A 714 -9.05 9.93 57.43
C LEU A 714 -7.76 9.80 56.59
N LEU A 715 -7.09 10.92 56.28
CA LEU A 715 -5.87 10.94 55.50
C LEU A 715 -4.68 10.27 56.22
N SER A 716 -4.69 10.25 57.55
CA SER A 716 -3.67 9.55 58.35
C SER A 716 -3.61 8.05 58.05
N ARG A 717 -4.76 7.45 57.73
CA ARG A 717 -4.96 6.00 57.60
C ARG A 717 -4.43 5.16 58.78
N ASP A 718 -4.17 5.78 59.93
CA ASP A 718 -3.73 5.12 61.16
C ASP A 718 -4.96 4.65 61.95
N PHE A 719 -5.41 3.44 61.65
CA PHE A 719 -6.55 2.81 62.33
C PHE A 719 -6.04 1.82 63.40
N PRO A 720 -6.63 1.80 64.61
CA PRO A 720 -7.89 2.46 65.00
C PRO A 720 -7.75 3.92 65.49
N ARG A 721 -6.52 4.42 65.69
CA ARG A 721 -6.23 5.67 66.40
C ARG A 721 -6.98 6.90 65.85
N SER A 722 -7.08 7.02 64.53
CA SER A 722 -7.85 8.06 63.85
C SER A 722 -9.36 7.98 64.08
N ALA A 723 -9.92 6.78 64.10
CA ALA A 723 -11.33 6.58 64.42
C ALA A 723 -11.62 6.92 65.88
N ASP A 724 -10.78 6.44 66.81
CA ASP A 724 -10.91 6.74 68.24
C ASP A 724 -10.82 8.24 68.52
N THR A 725 -10.00 8.97 67.76
CA THR A 725 -9.88 10.43 67.87
C THR A 725 -11.08 11.16 67.27
N ALA A 726 -11.65 10.67 66.16
CA ALA A 726 -12.87 11.23 65.58
C ALA A 726 -14.08 11.08 66.52
N GLU A 727 -14.20 9.96 67.23
CA GLU A 727 -15.28 9.66 68.19
C GLU A 727 -15.32 10.60 69.41
N GLN A 728 -14.27 11.37 69.66
CA GLN A 728 -14.24 12.36 70.75
C GLN A 728 -15.15 13.57 70.48
N ASP A 729 -15.56 13.79 69.23
CA ASP A 729 -16.49 14.84 68.81
C ASP A 729 -17.57 14.25 67.89
N ALA A 730 -18.84 14.34 68.32
CA ALA A 730 -19.97 13.72 67.62
C ALA A 730 -20.17 14.22 66.18
N GLU A 731 -19.86 15.49 65.90
CA GLU A 731 -19.98 16.05 64.54
C GLU A 731 -18.81 15.59 63.66
N VAL A 732 -17.61 15.47 64.21
CA VAL A 732 -16.43 14.94 63.51
C VAL A 732 -16.64 13.45 63.18
N ALA A 733 -17.06 12.64 64.16
CA ALA A 733 -17.35 11.22 63.99
C ALA A 733 -18.34 10.96 62.85
N LYS A 734 -19.42 11.76 62.80
CA LYS A 734 -20.43 11.65 61.74
C LYS A 734 -19.83 11.91 60.35
N VAL A 735 -19.02 12.96 60.19
CA VAL A 735 -18.38 13.25 58.90
C VAL A 735 -17.37 12.15 58.57
N PHE A 736 -16.52 11.77 59.53
CA PHE A 736 -15.49 10.75 59.39
C PHE A 736 -16.09 9.45 58.85
N TRP A 737 -17.11 8.90 59.48
CA TRP A 737 -17.74 7.65 59.05
C TRP A 737 -18.49 7.76 57.73
N SER A 738 -19.03 8.94 57.39
CA SER A 738 -19.67 9.16 56.09
C SER A 738 -18.68 9.22 54.91
N HIS A 739 -17.40 9.50 55.18
CA HIS A 739 -16.33 9.56 54.17
C HIS A 739 -15.32 8.41 54.32
N PHE A 740 -15.43 7.59 55.37
CA PHE A 740 -14.58 6.44 55.60
C PHE A 740 -14.84 5.36 54.54
N SER A 741 -13.77 4.96 53.85
CA SER A 741 -13.77 3.82 52.94
C SER A 741 -12.86 2.72 53.51
N PRO A 742 -13.37 1.51 53.78
CA PRO A 742 -12.56 0.44 54.33
C PRO A 742 -11.50 -0.01 53.31
N PRO A 743 -10.28 -0.37 53.75
CA PRO A 743 -9.28 -0.93 52.85
C PRO A 743 -9.79 -2.28 52.31
N THR A 744 -10.04 -2.37 51.00
CA THR A 744 -10.51 -3.60 50.36
C THR A 744 -9.35 -4.56 50.09
N ALA A 745 -9.55 -5.86 50.38
CA ALA A 745 -8.54 -6.91 50.21
C ALA A 745 -8.21 -7.27 48.74
N TRP A 746 -8.87 -6.64 47.75
CA TRP A 746 -8.65 -6.84 46.31
C TRP A 746 -8.67 -5.51 45.52
N GLY A 747 -8.29 -4.40 46.15
CA GLY A 747 -8.35 -3.05 45.57
C GLY A 747 -7.02 -2.56 44.97
N ILE A 748 -6.48 -3.24 43.96
CA ILE A 748 -5.61 -2.58 42.98
C ILE A 748 -6.53 -1.77 42.06
N THR A 749 -6.98 -0.61 42.54
CA THR A 749 -7.52 0.45 41.70
C THR A 749 -6.59 1.62 41.88
N LEU A 750 -5.45 1.62 41.15
CA LEU A 750 -4.56 2.73 40.73
C LEU A 750 -4.26 3.91 41.68
N PHE A 751 -4.75 3.91 42.92
CA PHE A 751 -4.72 4.97 43.93
C PHE A 751 -3.93 4.54 45.18
N SER A 752 -3.19 3.43 45.10
CA SER A 752 -2.13 3.12 46.04
C SER A 752 -0.88 3.90 45.63
N LEU A 753 -0.76 5.12 46.14
CA LEU A 753 0.53 5.52 46.68
C LEU A 753 0.96 4.39 47.62
N ASN A 754 1.99 3.65 47.22
CA ASN A 754 2.77 2.80 48.12
C ASN A 754 3.39 3.72 49.15
N VAL A 755 2.61 4.03 50.19
CA VAL A 755 3.20 4.45 51.46
C VAL A 755 4.08 3.28 51.89
N PRO A 756 5.38 3.46 52.12
CA PRO A 756 6.20 2.38 52.66
C PRO A 756 5.55 1.95 53.97
N ARG A 757 5.24 0.66 54.07
CA ARG A 757 4.76 0.07 55.31
C ARG A 757 5.85 0.25 56.36
N LEU A 758 5.74 1.29 57.19
CA LEU A 758 6.40 1.32 58.49
C LEU A 758 5.83 0.13 59.29
N GLY A 759 6.75 -0.74 59.70
CA GLY A 759 6.44 -2.00 60.40
C GLY A 759 5.84 -1.82 61.78
#